data_AF-W8AYL8-F1
#
_entry.id   AF-W8AYL8-F1
#
_cell.length_a   1.000
_cell.length_b   1.000
_cell.length_c   1.000
_cell.angle_alpha   90.00
_cell.angle_beta   90.00
_cell.angle_gamma   90.00
#
_symmetry.space_group_name_H-M   'P 1'
#
loop_
_entity.id
_entity.type
_entity.pdbx_description
1 polymer ?
#
loop_
_entity_poly.entity_id
_entity_poly.type
_entity_poly.pdbx_seq_one_letter_code
_entity_poly.pdbx_strand_id
1 'polypeptide(L)'
;MQTHREEVITFHDQGNTTFDQAIPEFSDLDESYLSMTVAQDKRHDIVSFLERPVRVWSGNMNTTNTVGQVLWTASFPSVLIANTMYNQKLQGFTGLRADLEIKIQVNAQKFQQGRLHLQYIPYADYLNNKVKLINGSLAGRISSPGIDIDICGGSTPESRIAEAVFRVPYVSPHTYFNLINGDGKYGIFYLFVYSPLLTGDGGTDNCEITVWSRFIEPKVVFPTGATIGSAIPSKSAEVQIRGEAKQIAKEGVVSSTLGTVAEVLKVGKKLPVVGEYLAIPEWICDKGSAIAKLFGWSKPTLAMDVKLRTNNCMTNYNGKDSSHKMALSADNEIDSPPNIAGTRIDELAISSIVTIPTYWKTFSWSSNDQTQDQILWIDKVSAGRFSKIDSTTNGYATTPMGFLANIFAQWRGSINYTFKLVKTGFHSGRLRVFFVPQGVASTLMVGSAPTIEIEKNYQIVVDIAESDTFTFNVPFVATKPWLSTYGPSAFTGYIVVTVLNELRAPPVVSNKINVIVEVAGGSDFSFSMPCEPWALTGSPTQLPPSIKPAEVQIAGTNIDLNDDQKRSLVDPDSISVINPLANWSPESHCIGEKIMSIRQLIKRANWIGSATMLPASATDQQYAVLNPYANASNQQNKQVDYLSYFSNLFAFFRGGVRIKVNASILYANGNLGNSTPNGEWFTPSNGSPCLNIKMLNAITTDYIQVAANIKKLNNIVGKVGFANADVYNSSTLNAAMVNSSSTTVVNQGVEGMVEIEVPYYNSSHLTPSNVPNIGDPLIDIDSQATSEGTYPLPMLLIGTNPLPRQLRIASTAEHNAQVYKTEALTCNFYRAASDDYSYHYFIGVPTMIYRPSVASDYYKPQN
;
A
#
# COMPACT_ATOMS: atom_id res chain seq x y z
N MET A 1 32.42 2.78 -26.05
CA MET A 1 32.44 3.95 -25.07
C MET A 1 33.54 3.75 -24.02
N GLN A 2 34.84 3.90 -24.41
CA GLN A 2 36.17 4.11 -23.79
C GLN A 2 36.05 4.81 -22.43
N THR A 3 35.79 4.09 -21.25
CA THR A 3 35.75 4.54 -19.84
C THR A 3 37.03 5.30 -19.48
N HIS A 4 37.17 6.57 -19.91
CA HIS A 4 38.12 7.58 -19.38
C HIS A 4 38.19 7.53 -17.86
N ARG A 5 39.03 6.74 -17.17
CA ARG A 5 39.41 6.77 -15.73
C ARG A 5 39.94 8.15 -15.33
N GLU A 6 39.06 9.19 -15.32
CA GLU A 6 39.46 10.54 -14.87
C GLU A 6 39.88 10.50 -13.39
N GLU A 7 41.18 10.57 -13.08
CA GLU A 7 41.78 10.81 -11.74
C GLU A 7 41.10 11.99 -11.04
N VAL A 8 40.81 11.89 -9.68
CA VAL A 8 40.08 12.90 -8.87
C VAL A 8 40.82 14.25 -8.95
N ILE A 9 42.11 14.27 -9.22
CA ILE A 9 42.83 15.54 -9.45
C ILE A 9 43.56 15.46 -10.79
N THR A 10 43.11 16.40 -11.63
CA THR A 10 43.85 16.47 -12.91
C THR A 10 44.77 17.70 -12.90
N PHE A 11 46.04 17.35 -12.93
CA PHE A 11 47.01 18.47 -12.95
C PHE A 11 47.21 18.98 -14.38
N HIS A 12 46.66 20.27 -14.72
CA HIS A 12 46.93 20.85 -16.06
C HIS A 12 48.20 21.71 -16.01
N ASP A 13 49.37 21.06 -16.51
CA ASP A 13 50.62 21.88 -16.48
C ASP A 13 51.00 22.30 -17.91
N GLN A 14 51.25 23.71 -18.20
CA GLN A 14 51.72 24.22 -19.52
C GLN A 14 53.24 24.13 -19.60
N GLY A 15 53.80 22.78 -19.60
CA GLY A 15 55.24 22.51 -19.79
C GLY A 15 55.51 21.00 -19.74
N ASN A 16 56.66 20.51 -20.38
CA ASN A 16 57.03 19.08 -20.38
C ASN A 16 57.34 18.59 -18.96
N THR A 17 56.36 17.65 -18.45
CA THR A 17 56.64 16.98 -17.17
C THR A 17 57.85 16.04 -17.30
N THR A 18 59.02 16.41 -16.73
CA THR A 18 60.20 15.52 -16.71
C THR A 18 60.07 14.52 -15.55
N PHE A 19 60.04 13.21 -15.93
CA PHE A 19 59.96 12.12 -14.92
C PHE A 19 61.37 11.56 -14.67
N ASP A 20 61.98 11.84 -13.57
CA ASP A 20 63.24 11.15 -13.19
C ASP A 20 62.96 10.15 -12.05
N GLN A 21 63.22 8.98 -12.27
CA GLN A 21 62.95 7.91 -11.27
C GLN A 21 64.21 7.64 -10.45
N ALA A 22 64.09 7.70 -9.13
CA ALA A 22 65.24 7.52 -8.22
C ALA A 22 66.05 6.26 -8.58
N ILE A 23 65.51 5.23 -9.33
CA ILE A 23 66.21 4.00 -9.77
C ILE A 23 65.66 3.59 -11.15
N PRO A 24 66.55 3.04 -11.99
CA PRO A 24 66.38 2.78 -13.43
C PRO A 24 65.21 1.81 -13.71
N GLU A 25 64.60 1.03 -12.51
CA GLU A 25 63.45 0.15 -12.79
C GLU A 25 62.85 -0.32 -11.46
N PHE A 26 61.71 0.22 -11.07
CA PHE A 26 60.94 -0.28 -9.91
C PHE A 26 60.51 -1.74 -10.13
N SER A 27 61.10 -2.59 -9.48
CA SER A 27 60.53 -3.96 -9.53
C SER A 27 59.81 -4.26 -8.21
N ASP A 28 58.58 -4.65 -8.33
CA ASP A 28 57.79 -4.98 -7.12
C ASP A 28 58.30 -6.26 -6.45
N LEU A 29 58.46 -6.17 -5.25
CA LEU A 29 58.75 -7.42 -4.51
C LEU A 29 57.81 -8.56 -4.94
N ASP A 30 58.42 -9.73 -5.20
CA ASP A 30 57.64 -10.91 -5.59
C ASP A 30 56.53 -11.20 -4.55
N GLU A 31 55.29 -11.31 -5.03
CA GLU A 31 54.10 -11.53 -4.17
C GLU A 31 54.34 -12.69 -3.20
N SER A 32 55.31 -13.61 -3.58
CA SER A 32 55.63 -14.77 -2.72
C SER A 32 56.44 -14.34 -1.49
N TYR A 33 57.24 -13.34 -1.68
CA TYR A 33 58.04 -12.77 -0.57
C TYR A 33 57.14 -11.99 0.41
N LEU A 34 56.11 -11.29 -0.06
CA LEU A 34 55.17 -10.52 0.79
C LEU A 34 54.22 -11.45 1.54
N SER A 35 54.16 -12.73 1.14
CA SER A 35 53.27 -13.73 1.75
C SER A 35 54.01 -14.49 2.86
N MET A 36 55.24 -14.13 3.25
CA MET A 36 56.03 -14.83 4.28
C MET A 36 55.53 -14.45 5.68
N THR A 37 54.75 -13.46 5.93
CA THR A 37 54.34 -12.98 7.27
C THR A 37 52.84 -13.17 7.47
N VAL A 38 51.92 -13.58 6.31
CA VAL A 38 50.51 -14.05 6.43
C VAL A 38 49.95 -14.18 5.01
N ALA A 39 49.88 -15.45 4.53
CA ALA A 39 49.25 -15.73 3.21
C ALA A 39 47.74 -15.49 3.28
N GLN A 40 47.33 -14.23 3.30
CA GLN A 40 45.84 -14.06 3.32
C GLN A 40 45.28 -14.21 1.91
N ASP A 41 44.39 -15.21 1.73
CA ASP A 41 43.74 -15.58 0.45
C ASP A 41 42.71 -14.53 0.03
N LYS A 42 42.35 -13.50 1.16
CA LYS A 42 41.28 -12.55 0.77
C LYS A 42 41.80 -11.11 0.90
N ARG A 43 41.84 -10.34 -0.28
CA ARG A 43 42.18 -8.91 -0.28
C ARG A 43 41.09 -8.08 0.42
N HIS A 44 41.50 -7.31 1.49
CA HIS A 44 40.51 -6.51 2.25
C HIS A 44 40.44 -5.09 1.65
N ASP A 45 39.30 -4.77 0.93
CA ASP A 45 39.00 -3.39 0.45
C ASP A 45 37.81 -2.80 1.20
N ILE A 46 37.57 -1.51 1.06
CA ILE A 46 36.51 -0.81 1.82
C ILE A 46 35.18 -1.56 1.69
N VAL A 47 34.93 -2.07 0.50
CA VAL A 47 33.66 -2.79 0.30
C VAL A 47 33.63 -4.06 1.16
N SER A 48 34.82 -4.80 1.22
CA SER A 48 34.87 -6.04 2.03
C SER A 48 34.72 -5.72 3.52
N PHE A 49 35.04 -4.51 3.94
CA PHE A 49 34.89 -4.13 5.36
C PHE A 49 33.42 -3.80 5.67
N LEU A 50 32.77 -3.13 4.74
CA LEU A 50 31.35 -2.78 4.97
C LEU A 50 30.47 -4.02 4.93
N GLU A 51 30.98 -5.14 4.42
CA GLU A 51 30.17 -6.37 4.35
C GLU A 51 30.36 -7.21 5.62
N ARG A 52 31.08 -6.70 6.58
CA ARG A 52 31.29 -7.47 7.82
C ARG A 52 30.10 -7.26 8.77
N PRO A 53 29.58 -8.38 9.34
CA PRO A 53 28.43 -8.27 10.25
C PRO A 53 28.80 -7.64 11.59
N VAL A 54 27.93 -6.68 12.01
CA VAL A 54 28.15 -6.03 13.32
C VAL A 54 26.92 -6.27 14.20
N ARG A 55 27.31 -6.42 15.44
CA ARG A 55 26.18 -6.63 16.38
C ARG A 55 25.46 -5.29 16.62
N VAL A 56 24.07 -5.30 16.33
CA VAL A 56 23.30 -4.04 16.43
C VAL A 56 22.53 -4.02 17.74
N TRP A 57 22.18 -5.26 18.22
CA TRP A 57 21.35 -5.28 19.44
C TRP A 57 21.46 -6.65 20.10
N SER A 58 21.36 -6.64 21.46
CA SER A 58 21.20 -7.89 22.23
C SER A 58 20.18 -7.68 23.36
N GLY A 59 19.21 -8.68 23.40
CA GLY A 59 18.15 -8.56 24.42
C GLY A 59 17.53 -9.94 24.71
N ASN A 60 16.42 -9.83 25.62
CA ASN A 60 15.79 -11.11 25.99
C ASN A 60 14.28 -11.04 25.75
N MET A 61 13.73 -12.24 25.35
CA MET A 61 12.26 -12.44 25.39
C MET A 61 11.90 -13.15 26.71
N ASN A 62 10.91 -12.51 27.46
CA ASN A 62 10.52 -13.13 28.74
C ASN A 62 9.05 -13.55 28.73
N THR A 63 8.64 -14.34 29.81
CA THR A 63 7.26 -14.89 29.85
C THR A 63 6.26 -13.77 30.14
N THR A 64 6.73 -12.53 30.51
CA THR A 64 5.79 -11.42 30.79
C THR A 64 5.46 -10.66 29.50
N ASN A 65 6.36 -10.83 28.51
CA ASN A 65 6.06 -10.13 27.24
C ASN A 65 4.76 -10.64 26.61
N THR A 66 3.90 -9.67 26.17
CA THR A 66 2.59 -10.04 25.61
C THR A 66 2.65 -9.98 24.07
N VAL A 67 1.66 -10.56 23.47
CA VAL A 67 1.60 -10.61 21.99
C VAL A 67 1.58 -9.18 21.43
N GLY A 68 2.49 -8.94 20.42
CA GLY A 68 2.48 -7.64 19.72
C GLY A 68 3.49 -6.68 20.35
N GLN A 69 4.00 -7.10 21.55
CA GLN A 69 4.99 -6.20 22.17
C GLN A 69 6.30 -6.15 21.37
N VAL A 70 6.76 -4.90 21.12
CA VAL A 70 7.99 -4.73 20.30
C VAL A 70 9.22 -4.84 21.21
N LEU A 71 10.12 -5.71 20.86
CA LEU A 71 11.34 -5.91 21.68
C LEU A 71 12.48 -5.04 21.18
N TRP A 72 12.49 -4.88 19.82
CA TRP A 72 13.61 -4.09 19.28
C TRP A 72 13.13 -3.33 18.03
N THR A 73 13.71 -2.08 17.93
CA THR A 73 13.44 -1.29 16.71
C THR A 73 14.71 -0.53 16.31
N ALA A 74 14.92 -0.57 15.01
CA ALA A 74 16.10 0.20 14.57
C ALA A 74 15.85 0.76 13.16
N SER A 75 16.42 2.03 12.96
CA SER A 75 16.32 2.68 11.64
C SER A 75 17.63 2.50 10.86
N PHE A 76 17.52 2.10 9.60
CA PHE A 76 18.71 1.80 8.77
C PHE A 76 18.79 2.83 7.64
N PRO A 77 20.01 3.15 7.29
CA PRO A 77 21.31 2.59 7.69
C PRO A 77 21.92 3.37 8.85
N SER A 78 21.17 4.22 9.55
CA SER A 78 21.73 5.08 10.61
C SER A 78 22.39 4.24 11.70
N VAL A 79 21.77 3.13 12.08
CA VAL A 79 22.30 2.29 13.16
C VAL A 79 23.65 1.68 12.73
N LEU A 80 23.83 1.39 11.42
CA LEU A 80 25.11 0.76 10.97
C LEU A 80 26.19 1.83 10.79
N ILE A 81 25.73 2.97 10.42
CA ILE A 81 26.72 4.03 10.17
C ILE A 81 27.24 4.56 11.51
N ALA A 82 26.40 4.49 12.50
CA ALA A 82 26.86 4.94 13.83
C ALA A 82 27.99 4.07 14.36
N ASN A 83 28.11 2.87 13.81
CA ASN A 83 29.26 2.03 14.21
C ASN A 83 30.59 2.64 13.75
N THR A 84 31.59 2.67 14.62
CA THR A 84 32.85 3.42 14.37
C THR A 84 33.61 2.81 13.18
N MET A 85 33.54 1.49 13.05
CA MET A 85 34.24 0.84 11.93
C MET A 85 33.65 1.26 10.58
N TYR A 86 32.35 1.29 10.51
CA TYR A 86 31.72 1.70 9.23
C TYR A 86 31.90 3.20 9.00
N ASN A 87 31.75 3.96 10.02
CA ASN A 87 31.80 5.43 9.87
C ASN A 87 33.17 5.87 9.35
N GLN A 88 34.25 5.37 9.83
CA GLN A 88 35.61 5.78 9.40
C GLN A 88 35.87 5.42 7.94
N LYS A 89 35.20 4.31 7.51
CA LYS A 89 35.48 3.88 6.11
C LYS A 89 34.56 4.63 5.14
N LEU A 90 33.51 5.15 5.66
CA LEU A 90 32.57 5.82 4.73
C LEU A 90 32.90 7.31 4.64
N GLN A 91 33.94 7.71 5.49
CA GLN A 91 34.31 9.15 5.40
C GLN A 91 34.97 9.45 4.05
N GLY A 92 34.49 10.63 3.44
CA GLY A 92 35.13 11.01 2.15
C GLY A 92 34.22 10.72 0.96
N PHE A 93 32.96 10.14 1.32
CA PHE A 93 32.04 9.84 0.20
C PHE A 93 30.69 10.52 0.47
N THR A 94 30.00 10.86 -0.60
CA THR A 94 28.68 11.51 -0.45
C THR A 94 27.57 10.46 -0.56
N GLY A 95 27.72 9.47 -1.38
CA GLY A 95 26.57 8.59 -1.68
C GLY A 95 26.89 7.14 -1.29
N LEU A 96 25.89 6.49 -0.64
CA LEU A 96 25.98 5.04 -0.32
C LEU A 96 24.75 4.30 -0.85
N ARG A 97 25.02 3.21 -1.52
CA ARG A 97 23.91 2.33 -1.95
C ARG A 97 24.29 0.88 -1.64
N ALA A 98 23.36 0.29 -0.81
CA ALA A 98 23.68 -1.12 -0.48
C ALA A 98 22.43 -1.84 0.01
N ASP A 99 22.39 -3.19 -0.31
CA ASP A 99 21.32 -4.02 0.30
C ASP A 99 21.66 -4.35 1.76
N LEU A 100 20.58 -4.68 2.47
CA LEU A 100 20.78 -4.92 3.91
C LEU A 100 20.47 -6.37 4.25
N GLU A 101 21.28 -6.91 5.15
CA GLU A 101 21.01 -8.26 5.67
C GLU A 101 20.96 -8.22 7.20
N ILE A 102 19.85 -8.79 7.67
CA ILE A 102 19.71 -8.85 9.15
C ILE A 102 19.68 -10.33 9.56
N LYS A 103 20.54 -10.50 10.54
CA LYS A 103 20.58 -11.87 11.07
C LYS A 103 20.20 -11.86 12.56
N ILE A 104 19.21 -12.81 12.85
CA ILE A 104 18.74 -12.88 14.25
C ILE A 104 19.13 -14.25 14.82
N GLN A 105 19.78 -14.14 15.96
CA GLN A 105 20.17 -15.39 16.63
C GLN A 105 19.42 -15.52 17.97
N VAL A 106 18.84 -16.70 18.02
CA VAL A 106 18.04 -16.91 19.23
C VAL A 106 18.66 -18.09 20.01
N ASN A 107 18.82 -17.79 21.36
CA ASN A 107 19.32 -18.87 22.23
C ASN A 107 18.20 -19.37 23.16
N ALA A 108 17.44 -20.28 22.60
CA ALA A 108 16.32 -20.81 23.42
C ALA A 108 16.62 -22.24 23.85
N GLN A 109 16.08 -22.64 25.09
CA GLN A 109 16.16 -24.05 25.51
C GLN A 109 15.04 -24.89 24.88
N LYS A 110 15.18 -26.17 24.87
CA LYS A 110 14.25 -27.05 24.14
C LYS A 110 12.91 -27.17 24.89
N PHE A 111 12.87 -26.63 26.18
CA PHE A 111 11.64 -26.76 26.97
C PHE A 111 10.84 -25.46 26.95
N GLN A 112 11.39 -24.49 26.10
CA GLN A 112 10.64 -23.23 25.96
C GLN A 112 9.93 -23.17 24.60
N GLN A 113 8.71 -22.60 24.69
CA GLN A 113 8.01 -22.39 23.39
C GLN A 113 7.64 -20.91 23.25
N GLY A 114 7.78 -20.44 21.98
CA GLY A 114 7.47 -19.02 21.65
C GLY A 114 7.81 -18.74 20.18
N ARG A 115 7.20 -17.65 19.78
CA ARG A 115 7.44 -17.32 18.35
C ARG A 115 7.64 -15.81 18.21
N LEU A 116 8.68 -15.38 17.41
CA LEU A 116 8.94 -13.95 17.13
C LEU A 116 8.73 -13.66 15.64
N HIS A 117 8.53 -12.35 15.41
CA HIS A 117 8.41 -11.95 13.99
C HIS A 117 9.21 -10.67 13.75
N LEU A 118 10.00 -10.77 12.66
CA LEU A 118 10.72 -9.56 12.23
C LEU A 118 10.00 -8.88 11.06
N GLN A 119 9.73 -7.56 11.31
CA GLN A 119 8.96 -6.77 10.33
C GLN A 119 9.88 -5.69 9.73
N TYR A 120 9.68 -5.51 8.34
CA TYR A 120 10.45 -4.43 7.68
C TYR A 120 9.48 -3.47 6.98
N ILE A 121 9.65 -2.16 7.29
CA ILE A 121 8.88 -1.14 6.55
C ILE A 121 9.86 -0.14 5.93
N PRO A 122 9.73 -0.06 4.57
CA PRO A 122 10.68 0.84 3.88
C PRO A 122 10.34 2.32 4.11
N TYR A 123 11.30 3.10 4.20
CA TYR A 123 11.20 4.56 4.31
C TYR A 123 10.23 4.97 5.42
N ALA A 124 10.16 4.22 6.54
CA ALA A 124 9.18 4.37 7.65
C ALA A 124 9.40 5.70 8.38
N ASP A 125 10.55 6.27 8.32
CA ASP A 125 10.82 7.53 9.04
C ASP A 125 10.00 8.69 8.46
N TYR A 126 9.56 8.45 7.24
CA TYR A 126 8.81 9.57 6.61
C TYR A 126 7.37 9.18 6.37
N LEU A 127 6.96 7.99 6.83
CA LEU A 127 5.56 7.51 6.71
C LEU A 127 5.00 7.23 8.10
N ASN A 128 5.13 8.22 9.00
CA ASN A 128 4.85 7.95 10.43
C ASN A 128 3.38 7.56 10.64
N ASN A 129 2.52 8.28 9.98
CA ASN A 129 1.09 7.97 10.21
C ASN A 129 0.72 6.60 9.61
N LYS A 130 1.26 6.38 8.50
CA LYS A 130 0.97 5.07 7.88
C LYS A 130 1.52 3.92 8.75
N VAL A 131 2.72 4.11 9.23
CA VAL A 131 3.33 3.06 10.06
C VAL A 131 2.49 2.86 11.32
N LYS A 132 1.96 3.94 11.84
CA LYS A 132 1.09 3.81 13.03
C LYS A 132 -0.16 2.99 12.71
N LEU A 133 -0.76 3.23 11.56
CA LEU A 133 -1.98 2.48 11.20
C LEU A 133 -1.67 1.00 10.96
N ILE A 134 -0.52 0.75 10.34
CA ILE A 134 -0.17 -0.65 10.04
C ILE A 134 0.15 -1.38 11.34
N ASN A 135 0.82 -0.65 12.25
CA ASN A 135 1.25 -1.33 13.49
C ASN A 135 0.11 -1.36 14.51
N GLY A 136 -1.08 -0.77 14.08
CA GLY A 136 -2.23 -0.74 15.00
C GLY A 136 -2.90 -2.11 15.14
N SER A 137 -2.54 -3.08 14.31
CA SER A 137 -3.11 -4.43 14.42
C SER A 137 -2.04 -5.47 14.08
N LEU A 138 -2.20 -6.68 14.73
CA LEU A 138 -1.22 -7.76 14.44
C LEU A 138 -1.30 -8.19 12.96
N ALA A 139 -2.57 -8.11 12.43
CA ALA A 139 -2.72 -8.46 11.00
C ALA A 139 -1.91 -7.52 10.11
N GLY A 140 -1.91 -6.21 10.47
CA GLY A 140 -1.12 -5.23 9.68
C GLY A 140 0.39 -5.51 9.77
N ARG A 141 0.82 -5.92 10.94
CA ARG A 141 2.28 -6.15 11.12
C ARG A 141 2.72 -7.42 10.37
N ILE A 142 1.87 -8.46 10.39
CA ILE A 142 2.29 -9.76 9.81
C ILE A 142 2.15 -9.71 8.29
N SER A 143 1.24 -8.82 7.83
CA SER A 143 1.11 -8.74 6.35
C SER A 143 2.27 -7.95 5.74
N SER A 144 3.09 -7.31 6.58
CA SER A 144 4.26 -6.60 6.04
C SER A 144 5.41 -7.57 5.76
N PRO A 145 6.32 -7.17 4.87
CA PRO A 145 7.47 -8.04 4.61
C PRO A 145 8.26 -8.35 5.90
N GLY A 146 8.38 -9.67 6.11
CA GLY A 146 9.10 -10.06 7.33
C GLY A 146 9.26 -11.58 7.41
N ILE A 147 9.95 -11.93 8.51
CA ILE A 147 10.19 -13.39 8.66
C ILE A 147 9.79 -13.79 10.08
N ASP A 148 9.15 -15.00 10.13
CA ASP A 148 8.74 -15.53 11.46
C ASP A 148 9.85 -16.43 12.03
N ILE A 149 9.97 -16.31 13.36
CA ILE A 149 11.03 -17.09 14.03
C ILE A 149 10.41 -17.93 15.15
N ASP A 150 10.40 -19.24 14.85
CA ASP A 150 9.91 -20.15 15.89
C ASP A 150 11.08 -20.56 16.81
N ILE A 151 10.95 -20.25 18.13
CA ILE A 151 12.10 -20.31 19.08
C ILE A 151 12.37 -21.76 19.45
N CYS A 152 11.49 -22.69 19.34
CA CYS A 152 11.83 -24.05 19.84
C CYS A 152 11.65 -25.07 18.72
N GLY A 153 10.90 -24.81 17.58
CA GLY A 153 10.69 -25.77 16.46
C GLY A 153 10.44 -27.19 16.95
N GLY A 154 9.18 -27.64 17.22
CA GLY A 154 8.58 -28.75 17.99
C GLY A 154 8.66 -30.08 17.24
N SER A 155 8.75 -30.24 15.89
CA SER A 155 8.48 -31.58 15.29
C SER A 155 9.75 -32.13 14.65
N THR A 156 10.83 -31.19 14.22
CA THR A 156 12.12 -31.67 13.69
C THR A 156 13.21 -30.66 14.08
N PRO A 157 14.50 -31.21 14.34
CA PRO A 157 15.62 -30.30 14.65
C PRO A 157 15.74 -29.18 13.61
N GLU A 158 15.14 -29.39 12.39
CA GLU A 158 15.18 -28.37 11.31
C GLU A 158 14.10 -27.30 11.51
N SER A 159 13.08 -27.60 12.35
CA SER A 159 11.97 -26.64 12.57
C SER A 159 12.38 -25.63 13.65
N ARG A 160 13.51 -25.97 14.31
CA ARG A 160 14.07 -24.97 15.25
C ARG A 160 14.89 -23.93 14.48
N ILE A 161 14.46 -22.67 14.79
CA ILE A 161 15.22 -21.64 14.04
C ILE A 161 16.22 -20.98 15.01
N ALA A 162 17.41 -21.45 14.91
CA ALA A 162 18.46 -20.87 15.79
C ALA A 162 18.97 -19.55 15.21
N GLU A 163 18.76 -19.55 13.85
CA GLU A 163 19.20 -18.32 13.18
C GLU A 163 18.30 -18.01 11.98
N ALA A 164 17.86 -16.69 11.96
CA ALA A 164 17.06 -16.26 10.79
C ALA A 164 17.76 -15.10 10.07
N VAL A 165 17.94 -15.32 8.73
CA VAL A 165 18.62 -14.27 7.94
C VAL A 165 17.57 -13.64 6.99
N PHE A 166 17.51 -12.33 7.11
CA PHE A 166 16.55 -11.59 6.27
C PHE A 166 17.28 -10.52 5.46
N ARG A 167 17.04 -10.55 4.05
CA ARG A 167 17.73 -9.61 3.16
C ARG A 167 16.72 -8.63 2.55
N VAL A 168 17.15 -7.38 2.57
CA VAL A 168 16.23 -6.38 2.00
C VAL A 168 17.02 -5.51 1.00
N PRO A 169 16.37 -5.33 -0.18
CA PRO A 169 17.05 -4.47 -1.15
C PRO A 169 16.90 -2.97 -0.80
N TYR A 170 17.85 -2.20 -1.39
CA TYR A 170 17.74 -0.74 -1.17
C TYR A 170 16.62 -0.17 -2.04
N VAL A 171 15.60 0.30 -1.36
CA VAL A 171 14.49 0.97 -2.07
C VAL A 171 14.24 2.32 -1.40
N SER A 172 14.44 3.37 -2.34
CA SER A 172 14.25 4.74 -1.80
C SER A 172 13.98 5.71 -2.96
N PRO A 173 13.29 6.88 -2.56
CA PRO A 173 13.12 7.90 -3.62
C PRO A 173 14.45 8.47 -4.09
N HIS A 174 15.49 8.21 -3.25
CA HIS A 174 16.82 8.69 -3.66
C HIS A 174 17.65 7.55 -4.27
N THR A 175 18.39 7.96 -5.24
CA THR A 175 19.19 6.92 -5.92
C THR A 175 20.29 6.40 -4.99
N TYR A 176 20.87 7.32 -4.14
CA TYR A 176 21.86 6.91 -3.13
C TYR A 176 21.49 7.51 -1.77
N PHE A 177 21.84 6.76 -0.77
CA PHE A 177 21.76 7.40 0.56
C PHE A 177 22.83 8.48 0.73
N ASN A 178 22.35 9.65 1.05
CA ASN A 178 23.30 10.75 1.20
C ASN A 178 23.97 10.72 2.58
N LEU A 179 25.29 10.54 2.62
CA LEU A 179 26.04 10.33 3.87
C LEU A 179 26.27 11.68 4.58
N ILE A 180 26.09 12.78 3.82
CA ILE A 180 26.40 14.10 4.43
C ILE A 180 25.16 14.63 5.15
N ASN A 181 24.02 14.55 4.48
CA ASN A 181 22.84 15.13 5.15
C ASN A 181 21.95 14.04 5.73
N GLY A 182 22.23 12.74 5.39
CA GLY A 182 21.46 11.64 6.00
C GLY A 182 20.15 11.36 5.27
N ASP A 183 19.95 11.85 4.00
CA ASP A 183 18.72 11.62 3.24
C ASP A 183 18.76 10.26 2.50
N GLY A 184 17.57 9.66 2.33
CA GLY A 184 17.51 8.39 1.57
C GLY A 184 17.59 7.17 2.52
N LYS A 185 16.91 7.39 3.67
CA LYS A 185 16.98 6.27 4.63
C LYS A 185 16.35 5.00 4.04
N TYR A 186 16.84 3.91 4.54
CA TYR A 186 16.32 2.62 4.03
C TYR A 186 14.95 2.34 4.64
N GLY A 187 14.88 2.07 5.88
CA GLY A 187 13.60 1.73 6.54
C GLY A 187 13.85 1.29 7.99
N ILE A 188 12.76 0.84 8.61
CA ILE A 188 12.87 0.47 10.03
C ILE A 188 12.50 -1.00 10.18
N PHE A 189 13.25 -1.69 11.07
CA PHE A 189 12.91 -3.08 11.43
C PHE A 189 12.26 -3.12 12.82
N TYR A 190 11.22 -3.94 12.91
CA TYR A 190 10.57 -4.17 14.21
C TYR A 190 10.67 -5.67 14.56
N LEU A 191 11.27 -5.90 15.70
CA LEU A 191 11.20 -7.28 16.23
C LEU A 191 10.18 -7.34 17.38
N PHE A 192 9.13 -8.16 17.13
CA PHE A 192 8.10 -8.17 18.20
C PHE A 192 7.66 -9.61 18.46
N VAL A 193 6.85 -9.74 19.57
CA VAL A 193 6.44 -11.08 20.03
C VAL A 193 5.18 -11.50 19.26
N TYR A 194 5.31 -12.57 18.41
CA TYR A 194 4.15 -13.09 17.68
C TYR A 194 3.32 -14.03 18.58
N SER A 195 4.01 -14.89 19.38
CA SER A 195 3.39 -15.71 20.44
C SER A 195 4.29 -15.68 21.69
N PRO A 196 3.67 -15.42 22.86
CA PRO A 196 4.46 -15.24 24.10
C PRO A 196 5.28 -16.49 24.44
N LEU A 197 6.27 -16.22 25.27
CA LEU A 197 7.14 -17.33 25.70
C LEU A 197 6.46 -18.12 26.83
N LEU A 198 6.39 -19.40 26.61
CA LEU A 198 5.80 -20.25 27.66
C LEU A 198 6.82 -21.32 28.06
N THR A 199 6.80 -21.56 29.43
CA THR A 199 7.71 -22.62 29.92
C THR A 199 6.98 -23.45 30.98
N GLY A 200 7.55 -24.68 31.30
CA GLY A 200 6.95 -25.56 32.33
C GLY A 200 7.29 -25.05 33.74
N ASP A 201 6.82 -25.67 34.74
CA ASP A 201 6.99 -25.25 36.15
C ASP A 201 8.48 -25.27 36.54
N GLY A 202 9.02 -24.04 36.95
CA GLY A 202 10.43 -24.00 37.43
C GLY A 202 11.42 -23.84 36.27
N GLY A 203 10.86 -23.59 34.97
CA GLY A 203 11.73 -23.46 33.79
C GLY A 203 12.26 -22.02 33.65
N THR A 204 13.35 -21.88 32.89
CA THR A 204 13.91 -20.53 32.64
C THR A 204 12.89 -19.64 31.92
N ASP A 205 12.87 -18.37 32.47
CA ASP A 205 11.78 -17.50 31.98
C ASP A 205 12.33 -16.46 30.98
N ASN A 206 13.50 -16.75 30.48
CA ASN A 206 13.98 -15.79 29.47
C ASN A 206 14.73 -16.52 28.35
N CYS A 207 14.69 -15.84 27.13
CA CYS A 207 15.38 -16.33 25.92
C CYS A 207 16.18 -15.18 25.30
N GLU A 208 17.55 -15.48 25.15
CA GLU A 208 18.43 -14.39 24.66
C GLU A 208 18.38 -14.30 23.13
N ILE A 209 18.43 -13.02 22.70
CA ILE A 209 18.34 -12.75 21.25
C ILE A 209 19.46 -11.77 20.89
N THR A 210 20.10 -12.13 19.79
CA THR A 210 21.11 -11.18 19.27
C THR A 210 20.81 -10.85 17.80
N VAL A 211 20.93 -9.54 17.50
CA VAL A 211 20.65 -9.11 16.11
C VAL A 211 21.96 -8.63 15.47
N TRP A 212 22.24 -9.25 14.30
CA TRP A 212 23.41 -8.81 13.50
C TRP A 212 22.94 -8.16 12.18
N SER A 213 23.76 -7.18 11.77
CA SER A 213 23.41 -6.57 10.48
C SER A 213 24.67 -6.26 9.68
N ARG A 214 24.46 -6.26 8.34
CA ARG A 214 25.61 -5.88 7.49
C ARG A 214 25.08 -5.39 6.14
N PHE A 215 26.06 -4.63 5.38
CA PHE A 215 25.71 -4.21 4.01
C PHE A 215 26.05 -5.32 3.01
N ILE A 216 25.14 -5.39 1.97
CA ILE A 216 25.44 -6.39 0.90
C ILE A 216 25.69 -5.61 -0.40
N GLU A 217 26.81 -5.92 -0.92
CA GLU A 217 27.22 -5.28 -2.19
C GLU A 217 27.11 -3.76 -2.11
N PRO A 218 27.91 -3.12 -1.12
CA PRO A 218 27.82 -1.66 -0.97
C PRO A 218 28.55 -0.92 -2.10
N LYS A 219 27.85 0.12 -2.54
CA LYS A 219 28.47 1.01 -3.54
C LYS A 219 28.63 2.41 -2.94
N VAL A 220 29.90 2.82 -2.89
CA VAL A 220 30.16 4.18 -2.35
C VAL A 220 30.71 5.04 -3.50
N VAL A 221 30.01 6.26 -3.63
CA VAL A 221 30.34 7.03 -4.84
C VAL A 221 30.45 8.51 -4.45
N PHE A 222 31.16 9.26 -5.15
CA PHE A 222 31.28 10.74 -5.09
C PHE A 222 32.20 11.14 -3.94
N PRO A 223 33.45 11.31 -4.20
CA PRO A 223 34.37 11.75 -3.15
C PRO A 223 34.06 13.19 -2.69
N THR A 224 34.13 13.38 -1.31
CA THR A 224 33.82 14.70 -0.75
C THR A 224 34.69 14.95 0.48
N GLY A 225 35.04 16.23 0.73
CA GLY A 225 35.77 16.61 1.96
C GLY A 225 34.81 16.96 3.10
N ALA A 226 33.45 16.84 2.85
CA ALA A 226 32.45 17.20 3.87
C ALA A 226 32.28 16.08 4.90
N THR A 227 32.10 16.47 6.22
CA THR A 227 31.98 15.44 7.27
C THR A 227 30.59 14.80 7.24
N ILE A 228 30.60 13.59 7.49
CA ILE A 228 29.31 12.86 7.55
C ILE A 228 28.44 13.47 8.66
N GLY A 229 27.16 13.80 8.33
CA GLY A 229 26.19 14.27 9.33
C GLY A 229 26.34 15.79 9.59
N SER A 230 27.16 16.54 8.70
CA SER A 230 27.30 18.00 8.89
C SER A 230 25.99 18.73 8.55
N ALA A 231 25.26 19.37 9.62
CA ALA A 231 24.06 20.22 9.51
C ALA A 231 24.13 21.12 8.26
N ILE A 232 23.26 20.89 7.28
CA ILE A 232 23.13 21.81 6.12
C ILE A 232 22.57 23.15 6.62
N PRO A 233 23.19 24.42 6.34
CA PRO A 233 22.49 25.72 6.39
C PRO A 233 21.22 25.72 5.50
N SER A 234 19.97 25.78 6.05
CA SER A 234 18.67 26.08 5.44
C SER A 234 18.84 26.64 4.01
N LYS A 235 18.87 25.81 2.90
CA LYS A 235 18.93 26.25 1.48
C LYS A 235 17.86 27.31 1.19
N SER A 236 18.18 28.69 1.23
CA SER A 236 17.45 29.76 0.53
C SER A 236 17.77 29.74 -0.98
N ALA A 237 16.94 29.10 -1.84
CA ALA A 237 16.91 29.12 -3.32
C ALA A 237 17.39 30.47 -3.86
N GLU A 238 18.69 30.72 -4.01
CA GLU A 238 19.14 31.86 -4.84
C GLU A 238 19.28 31.43 -6.30
N VAL A 239 18.27 31.76 -7.14
CA VAL A 239 18.08 31.70 -8.61
C VAL A 239 19.21 32.47 -9.29
N GLN A 240 20.29 31.81 -9.72
CA GLN A 240 21.21 32.41 -10.72
C GLN A 240 20.85 31.95 -12.13
N ILE A 241 20.05 32.83 -12.83
CA ILE A 241 19.78 32.76 -14.28
C ILE A 241 21.11 32.87 -15.04
N ARG A 242 21.72 31.72 -15.32
CA ARG A 242 22.80 31.81 -16.33
C ARG A 242 22.38 31.04 -17.59
N GLY A 243 21.94 31.84 -18.68
CA GLY A 243 22.18 32.09 -20.12
C GLY A 243 23.00 30.97 -20.78
N GLU A 244 22.28 29.85 -21.22
CA GLU A 244 22.81 29.40 -22.54
C GLU A 244 21.80 28.46 -23.19
N ALA A 245 20.68 29.01 -23.70
CA ALA A 245 19.89 28.90 -24.95
C ALA A 245 20.74 29.28 -26.17
N LYS A 246 21.59 28.32 -26.63
CA LYS A 246 21.78 28.40 -28.10
C LYS A 246 22.69 27.26 -28.56
N GLN A 247 22.07 26.05 -28.85
CA GLN A 247 22.40 25.43 -30.16
C GLN A 247 22.09 23.93 -30.10
N ILE A 248 20.76 23.60 -30.40
CA ILE A 248 20.66 22.45 -31.35
C ILE A 248 19.19 22.28 -31.73
N ALA A 249 18.66 23.22 -32.53
CA ALA A 249 17.55 23.00 -33.50
C ALA A 249 18.10 22.47 -34.83
N LYS A 250 17.99 21.15 -35.05
CA LYS A 250 17.52 20.77 -36.41
C LYS A 250 17.62 19.26 -36.56
N GLU A 251 16.45 18.49 -36.43
CA GLU A 251 15.94 17.68 -37.56
C GLU A 251 15.08 16.53 -37.00
N GLY A 252 13.70 16.67 -37.14
CA GLY A 252 12.64 16.01 -37.94
C GLY A 252 12.65 14.48 -37.76
N VAL A 253 11.74 13.89 -37.00
CA VAL A 253 10.76 12.80 -37.03
C VAL A 253 11.28 11.63 -37.89
N VAL A 254 11.59 10.54 -37.18
CA VAL A 254 11.24 9.16 -37.58
C VAL A 254 11.11 8.31 -36.31
N SER A 255 9.89 8.26 -35.65
CA SER A 255 9.22 7.12 -34.98
C SER A 255 9.69 5.77 -35.57
N SER A 256 10.81 5.30 -35.03
CA SER A 256 11.17 3.85 -35.05
C SER A 256 11.61 3.41 -33.65
N THR A 257 10.61 3.20 -32.72
CA THR A 257 10.96 2.11 -31.76
C THR A 257 9.70 1.29 -31.46
N LEU A 258 9.14 0.70 -32.51
CA LEU A 258 8.46 -0.62 -32.48
C LEU A 258 9.43 -1.72 -32.93
N GLY A 259 10.58 -1.85 -32.33
CA GLY A 259 11.38 -3.07 -32.62
C GLY A 259 12.30 -3.41 -31.46
N THR A 260 11.74 -3.34 -30.14
CA THR A 260 12.43 -4.16 -29.12
C THR A 260 11.44 -4.61 -28.06
N VAL A 261 10.17 -4.99 -28.54
CA VAL A 261 9.36 -5.74 -27.56
C VAL A 261 8.92 -7.05 -28.21
N ALA A 262 9.67 -7.48 -29.19
CA ALA A 262 9.42 -8.82 -29.74
C ALA A 262 10.62 -9.73 -29.45
N GLU A 263 11.56 -9.34 -28.44
CA GLU A 263 12.65 -10.26 -28.04
C GLU A 263 12.59 -10.51 -26.53
N VAL A 264 11.50 -10.02 -25.81
CA VAL A 264 11.27 -10.48 -24.41
C VAL A 264 10.06 -11.43 -24.39
N LEU A 265 9.69 -11.89 -25.60
CA LEU A 265 8.64 -12.93 -25.59
C LEU A 265 9.21 -14.25 -26.12
N LYS A 266 10.61 -14.40 -26.22
CA LYS A 266 11.22 -15.73 -26.47
C LYS A 266 12.05 -16.16 -25.26
N VAL A 267 11.74 -15.48 -24.00
CA VAL A 267 12.38 -16.07 -22.80
C VAL A 267 11.29 -16.48 -21.81
N GLY A 268 10.02 -16.75 -22.35
CA GLY A 268 8.99 -17.32 -21.46
C GLY A 268 8.93 -18.85 -21.57
N LYS A 269 10.05 -19.53 -21.83
CA LYS A 269 10.04 -20.99 -21.57
C LYS A 269 11.18 -21.36 -20.61
N LYS A 270 11.42 -20.49 -19.57
CA LYS A 270 12.16 -21.17 -18.48
C LYS A 270 11.96 -20.40 -17.17
N LEU A 271 10.70 -20.09 -16.86
CA LEU A 271 10.30 -19.83 -15.46
C LEU A 271 10.34 -21.13 -14.63
N PRO A 272 11.25 -21.35 -13.72
CA PRO A 272 11.19 -22.51 -12.83
C PRO A 272 9.85 -22.59 -12.08
N VAL A 273 8.85 -23.41 -12.65
CA VAL A 273 7.75 -24.33 -12.33
C VAL A 273 7.23 -24.06 -10.91
N VAL A 274 6.58 -22.92 -10.63
CA VAL A 274 5.46 -23.02 -9.66
C VAL A 274 4.16 -23.25 -10.44
N GLY A 275 3.96 -24.50 -10.92
CA GLY A 275 2.89 -25.53 -10.96
C GLY A 275 1.58 -24.95 -11.50
N GLU A 276 1.26 -25.04 -12.89
CA GLU A 276 0.16 -25.35 -13.83
C GLU A 276 -1.18 -24.83 -13.31
N TYR A 277 -1.28 -23.56 -12.65
CA TYR A 277 -2.66 -23.05 -12.46
C TYR A 277 -2.70 -21.56 -12.80
N LEU A 278 -2.01 -21.09 -13.80
CA LEU A 278 -2.21 -19.73 -14.40
C LEU A 278 -2.73 -19.86 -15.82
N ALA A 279 -3.64 -20.84 -16.09
CA ALA A 279 -4.02 -20.94 -17.52
C ALA A 279 -5.01 -19.82 -17.88
N ILE A 280 -4.55 -18.62 -18.32
CA ILE A 280 -5.33 -17.57 -19.00
C ILE A 280 -6.32 -18.23 -19.98
N PRO A 281 -7.76 -18.26 -19.75
CA PRO A 281 -8.75 -18.87 -20.66
C PRO A 281 -8.43 -18.57 -22.13
N GLU A 282 -8.29 -19.53 -23.05
CA GLU A 282 -8.02 -19.67 -24.50
C GLU A 282 -8.78 -18.62 -25.32
N TRP A 283 -9.94 -17.99 -24.87
CA TRP A 283 -10.60 -16.96 -25.72
C TRP A 283 -9.93 -15.60 -25.54
N ILE A 284 -9.04 -15.43 -24.52
CA ILE A 284 -8.27 -14.21 -24.17
C ILE A 284 -6.88 -14.30 -24.81
N CYS A 285 -6.38 -15.51 -25.41
CA CYS A 285 -5.00 -15.81 -25.84
C CYS A 285 -4.89 -15.65 -27.36
N ASP A 286 -6.03 -15.05 -28.02
CA ASP A 286 -5.78 -15.07 -29.48
C ASP A 286 -5.44 -13.65 -29.96
N LYS A 287 -4.39 -12.89 -29.23
CA LYS A 287 -3.85 -11.72 -29.98
C LYS A 287 -2.96 -10.90 -29.03
N GLY A 288 -1.79 -11.34 -28.62
CA GLY A 288 -0.73 -10.50 -28.00
C GLY A 288 -1.25 -9.13 -27.55
N SER A 289 -2.36 -8.49 -28.14
CA SER A 289 -3.08 -7.25 -27.76
C SER A 289 -4.12 -7.52 -26.68
N ALA A 290 -4.44 -8.77 -26.29
CA ALA A 290 -5.47 -9.22 -25.32
C ALA A 290 -4.81 -9.45 -23.95
N ILE A 291 -3.41 -9.67 -23.89
CA ILE A 291 -2.74 -9.75 -22.58
C ILE A 291 -2.44 -8.33 -22.07
N ALA A 292 -2.17 -7.40 -23.05
CA ALA A 292 -2.03 -5.96 -22.69
C ALA A 292 -3.40 -5.34 -22.35
N LYS A 293 -4.56 -5.88 -22.98
CA LYS A 293 -5.97 -5.53 -22.61
C LYS A 293 -6.33 -6.13 -21.25
N LEU A 294 -5.83 -7.29 -20.91
CA LEU A 294 -6.10 -7.97 -19.63
C LEU A 294 -5.36 -7.27 -18.49
N PHE A 295 -4.23 -6.62 -18.76
CA PHE A 295 -3.50 -5.94 -17.69
C PHE A 295 -3.74 -4.43 -17.79
N GLY A 296 -4.78 -4.09 -18.74
CA GLY A 296 -5.15 -2.67 -18.77
C GLY A 296 -4.19 -1.83 -19.62
N TRP A 297 -3.35 -2.37 -20.47
CA TRP A 297 -2.26 -1.67 -21.19
C TRP A 297 -2.67 -1.31 -22.61
N SER A 298 -4.00 -1.53 -23.11
CA SER A 298 -4.43 -0.91 -24.39
C SER A 298 -5.92 -1.22 -24.62
N LYS A 299 -6.71 -0.17 -25.30
CA LYS A 299 -8.13 -0.19 -25.71
C LYS A 299 -8.22 -0.14 -27.25
N PRO A 300 -8.84 -1.15 -28.05
CA PRO A 300 -8.89 -1.12 -29.51
C PRO A 300 -10.01 -0.19 -30.02
N THR A 301 -9.78 0.44 -31.24
CA THR A 301 -10.63 1.44 -31.93
C THR A 301 -11.59 0.72 -32.91
N LEU A 302 -12.94 0.60 -32.59
CA LEU A 302 -13.94 0.22 -33.61
C LEU A 302 -14.46 1.47 -34.33
N ALA A 303 -14.47 1.53 -35.68
CA ALA A 303 -15.00 2.58 -36.57
C ALA A 303 -16.48 2.87 -36.24
N MET A 304 -16.71 4.06 -35.47
CA MET A 304 -18.04 4.57 -35.06
C MET A 304 -18.41 5.79 -35.91
N ASP A 305 -19.52 5.86 -36.65
CA ASP A 305 -20.48 6.99 -36.77
C ASP A 305 -20.25 8.04 -35.68
N VAL A 306 -19.71 9.32 -35.98
CA VAL A 306 -19.13 10.31 -35.05
C VAL A 306 -20.25 10.81 -34.10
N LYS A 307 -20.43 10.14 -32.93
CA LYS A 307 -21.26 10.68 -31.83
C LYS A 307 -20.37 11.50 -30.88
N LEU A 308 -20.69 12.81 -30.85
CA LEU A 308 -19.90 13.68 -29.96
C LEU A 308 -20.22 13.35 -28.49
N ARG A 309 -19.25 12.91 -27.78
CA ARG A 309 -19.40 12.65 -26.33
C ARG A 309 -18.61 13.68 -25.53
N THR A 310 -19.26 14.13 -24.41
CA THR A 310 -18.58 15.12 -23.55
C THR A 310 -17.45 14.47 -22.75
N ASN A 311 -17.59 13.22 -22.36
CA ASN A 311 -16.53 12.44 -21.70
C ASN A 311 -16.56 10.99 -22.20
N ASN A 312 -15.30 10.53 -22.38
CA ASN A 312 -15.22 9.16 -22.90
C ASN A 312 -14.76 8.19 -21.81
N CYS A 313 -15.50 7.05 -21.62
CA CYS A 313 -15.08 5.88 -20.84
C CYS A 313 -14.58 6.30 -19.45
N MET A 314 -15.30 7.27 -18.83
CA MET A 314 -14.95 7.74 -17.48
C MET A 314 -15.09 6.63 -16.45
N THR A 315 -15.94 5.74 -16.65
CA THR A 315 -16.20 4.69 -15.64
C THR A 315 -15.38 3.44 -15.97
N ASN A 316 -14.82 3.40 -17.16
CA ASN A 316 -14.19 2.15 -17.60
C ASN A 316 -12.66 2.27 -17.47
N TYR A 317 -12.01 1.20 -17.10
CA TYR A 317 -10.53 1.22 -16.95
C TYR A 317 -9.84 1.19 -18.31
N ASN A 318 -10.59 0.72 -19.36
CA ASN A 318 -9.96 0.66 -20.70
C ASN A 318 -10.62 1.68 -21.64
N GLY A 319 -10.13 1.93 -22.72
CA GLY A 319 -10.66 2.93 -23.65
C GLY A 319 -9.65 4.06 -23.88
N LYS A 320 -10.13 5.14 -24.62
CA LYS A 320 -9.24 6.28 -24.86
C LYS A 320 -9.70 7.49 -24.04
N ASP A 321 -8.62 8.13 -23.50
CA ASP A 321 -8.91 9.35 -22.73
C ASP A 321 -8.52 10.60 -23.55
N SER A 322 -9.40 11.59 -23.47
CA SER A 322 -9.14 12.77 -24.33
C SER A 322 -8.71 13.95 -23.46
N SER A 323 -7.95 13.72 -22.36
CA SER A 323 -7.59 14.81 -21.43
C SER A 323 -6.51 15.69 -22.06
N HIS A 324 -6.63 17.01 -21.73
CA HIS A 324 -5.52 17.93 -22.07
C HIS A 324 -4.32 17.68 -21.15
N LYS A 325 -3.21 17.37 -21.77
CA LYS A 325 -2.01 17.15 -20.92
C LYS A 325 -1.36 18.49 -20.56
N MET A 326 -1.19 18.66 -19.29
CA MET A 326 -0.68 19.99 -18.85
C MET A 326 0.85 19.99 -18.92
N ALA A 327 1.43 18.96 -19.54
CA ALA A 327 2.91 18.91 -19.75
C ALA A 327 3.30 19.71 -21.00
N LEU A 328 4.62 19.97 -21.00
CA LEU A 328 5.11 20.65 -22.21
C LEU A 328 4.84 19.82 -23.46
N SER A 329 5.18 18.51 -23.37
CA SER A 329 4.92 17.62 -24.52
C SER A 329 3.52 17.00 -24.42
N ALA A 330 2.75 17.00 -25.46
CA ALA A 330 1.40 16.38 -25.47
C ALA A 330 1.51 14.86 -25.35
N ASP A 331 2.80 14.33 -25.49
CA ASP A 331 2.99 12.86 -25.35
C ASP A 331 3.77 12.54 -24.06
N ASN A 332 3.76 13.39 -23.14
CA ASN A 332 4.52 13.17 -21.89
C ASN A 332 4.08 11.88 -21.19
N GLU A 333 5.09 11.07 -20.83
CA GLU A 333 4.86 9.83 -20.06
C GLU A 333 6.19 9.35 -19.47
N ILE A 334 6.00 8.87 -18.22
CA ILE A 334 7.23 8.36 -17.58
C ILE A 334 7.41 6.88 -17.89
N ASP A 335 8.74 6.51 -17.90
CA ASP A 335 9.05 5.09 -18.17
C ASP A 335 8.84 4.23 -16.91
N SER A 336 8.54 2.90 -17.09
CA SER A 336 8.38 1.98 -15.94
C SER A 336 9.49 0.92 -15.94
N PRO A 337 10.68 1.39 -15.45
CA PRO A 337 11.75 0.39 -15.44
C PRO A 337 11.44 -0.77 -14.47
N PRO A 338 11.89 -1.99 -14.96
CA PRO A 338 11.68 -3.13 -14.05
C PRO A 338 12.57 -3.02 -12.78
N ASN A 339 12.03 -3.19 -11.56
CA ASN A 339 12.82 -3.39 -10.32
C ASN A 339 13.02 -2.06 -9.57
N ILE A 340 12.25 -1.15 -9.95
CA ILE A 340 12.43 0.16 -9.28
C ILE A 340 12.07 0.02 -7.79
N ALA A 341 11.25 -0.98 -7.49
CA ALA A 341 10.89 -1.15 -6.06
C ALA A 341 11.49 -2.45 -5.52
N GLY A 342 12.54 -2.97 -6.28
CA GLY A 342 13.30 -4.11 -5.69
C GLY A 342 12.69 -5.46 -6.06
N THR A 343 11.56 -5.41 -6.87
CA THR A 343 10.98 -6.72 -7.27
C THR A 343 10.50 -6.62 -8.72
N ARG A 344 10.45 -7.81 -9.37
CA ARG A 344 9.94 -7.87 -10.76
C ARG A 344 8.47 -8.29 -10.79
N ILE A 345 8.05 -8.60 -9.56
CA ILE A 345 6.65 -9.05 -9.47
C ILE A 345 5.73 -7.82 -9.54
N ASP A 346 4.63 -8.09 -10.34
CA ASP A 346 3.65 -6.98 -10.35
C ASP A 346 2.91 -6.90 -9.01
N GLU A 347 3.17 -5.85 -8.29
CA GLU A 347 2.65 -5.74 -6.90
C GLU A 347 1.20 -5.23 -6.90
N LEU A 348 0.73 -4.79 -8.10
CA LEU A 348 -0.68 -4.31 -8.12
C LEU A 348 -1.63 -5.43 -8.52
N ALA A 349 -1.03 -6.58 -8.78
CA ALA A 349 -1.93 -7.70 -9.12
C ALA A 349 -2.69 -8.16 -7.86
N ILE A 350 -3.99 -8.35 -8.06
CA ILE A 350 -4.83 -8.74 -6.91
C ILE A 350 -4.37 -10.09 -6.35
N SER A 351 -3.87 -10.95 -7.17
CA SER A 351 -3.45 -12.28 -6.71
C SER A 351 -2.19 -12.19 -5.84
N SER A 352 -1.35 -11.22 -6.20
CA SER A 352 -0.12 -11.09 -5.39
C SER A 352 -0.44 -10.57 -3.97
N ILE A 353 -1.59 -9.87 -3.86
CA ILE A 353 -1.91 -9.27 -2.54
C ILE A 353 -2.77 -10.25 -1.73
N VAL A 354 -3.73 -10.96 -2.38
CA VAL A 354 -4.70 -11.80 -1.62
C VAL A 354 -3.99 -13.09 -1.17
N THR A 355 -2.82 -13.35 -1.74
CA THR A 355 -2.18 -14.64 -1.41
C THR A 355 -1.19 -14.44 -0.27
N ILE A 356 -1.09 -13.18 0.26
CA ILE A 356 -0.16 -12.93 1.39
C ILE A 356 -0.79 -13.50 2.66
N PRO A 357 -0.16 -14.54 3.24
CA PRO A 357 -0.68 -15.10 4.51
C PRO A 357 -0.61 -14.07 5.66
N THR A 358 -1.76 -13.90 6.31
CA THR A 358 -1.81 -12.84 7.34
C THR A 358 -2.49 -13.40 8.61
N TYR A 359 -2.05 -12.88 9.70
CA TYR A 359 -2.64 -13.28 11.00
C TYR A 359 -4.15 -13.05 11.02
N TRP A 360 -4.89 -14.04 11.57
CA TRP A 360 -6.36 -13.85 11.68
C TRP A 360 -6.78 -14.06 13.13
N LYS A 361 -6.42 -15.21 13.74
CA LYS A 361 -6.83 -15.47 15.14
C LYS A 361 -5.86 -16.48 15.77
N THR A 362 -5.94 -16.42 17.09
CA THR A 362 -5.17 -17.44 17.84
C THR A 362 -6.09 -18.16 18.84
N PHE A 363 -5.94 -19.49 18.92
CA PHE A 363 -6.65 -20.22 19.98
C PHE A 363 -5.67 -21.16 20.70
N SER A 364 -6.14 -21.60 21.90
CA SER A 364 -5.20 -22.42 22.70
C SER A 364 -5.72 -23.85 22.84
N TRP A 365 -4.75 -24.76 22.91
CA TRP A 365 -5.02 -26.19 23.14
C TRP A 365 -4.26 -26.63 24.40
N SER A 366 -5.11 -27.05 25.41
CA SER A 366 -4.46 -27.43 26.68
C SER A 366 -4.75 -28.89 27.02
N SER A 367 -3.91 -29.44 28.04
CA SER A 367 -4.06 -30.86 28.45
C SER A 367 -5.38 -31.08 29.18
N ASN A 368 -6.11 -29.91 29.48
CA ASN A 368 -7.43 -30.04 30.15
C ASN A 368 -8.55 -30.23 29.13
N ASP A 369 -8.29 -30.05 27.88
CA ASP A 369 -9.33 -30.27 26.86
C ASP A 369 -9.48 -31.77 26.54
N GLN A 370 -10.15 -32.55 27.41
CA GLN A 370 -10.12 -34.02 27.34
C GLN A 370 -11.46 -34.54 26.82
N THR A 371 -12.36 -33.57 26.53
CA THR A 371 -13.64 -34.03 25.95
C THR A 371 -13.41 -34.57 24.53
N GLN A 372 -14.04 -35.75 24.30
CA GLN A 372 -13.88 -36.31 22.94
C GLN A 372 -14.42 -35.33 21.88
N ASP A 373 -13.56 -35.11 20.78
CA ASP A 373 -13.91 -34.25 19.61
C ASP A 373 -14.26 -32.83 20.06
N GLN A 374 -13.70 -32.54 21.19
CA GLN A 374 -13.97 -31.17 21.66
C GLN A 374 -13.51 -30.14 20.61
N ILE A 375 -14.37 -29.14 20.36
CA ILE A 375 -14.07 -28.10 19.37
C ILE A 375 -13.18 -27.03 20.02
N LEU A 376 -12.06 -26.80 19.32
CA LEU A 376 -11.14 -25.79 19.88
C LEU A 376 -11.34 -24.44 19.19
N TRP A 377 -11.72 -24.55 17.91
CA TRP A 377 -11.84 -23.27 17.18
C TRP A 377 -12.77 -23.45 15.98
N ILE A 378 -13.53 -22.38 15.74
CA ILE A 378 -14.38 -22.38 14.52
C ILE A 378 -14.25 -21.01 13.84
N ASP A 379 -14.42 -21.09 12.52
CA ASP A 379 -14.38 -19.81 11.78
C ASP A 379 -15.26 -19.91 10.53
N LYS A 380 -15.89 -18.68 10.31
CA LYS A 380 -16.65 -18.64 9.04
C LYS A 380 -15.70 -18.46 7.85
N VAL A 381 -16.00 -19.32 6.80
CA VAL A 381 -15.14 -19.20 5.60
C VAL A 381 -15.72 -18.11 4.67
N SER A 382 -15.09 -16.90 4.76
CA SER A 382 -15.59 -15.76 3.97
C SER A 382 -14.42 -14.87 3.55
N ALA A 383 -14.75 -14.08 2.43
CA ALA A 383 -13.69 -13.17 1.93
C ALA A 383 -13.56 -11.95 2.86
N GLY A 384 -14.77 -11.52 3.56
CA GLY A 384 -14.80 -10.33 4.44
C GLY A 384 -14.14 -10.62 5.80
N ARG A 385 -12.80 -10.38 5.95
CA ARG A 385 -12.01 -10.70 7.17
C ARG A 385 -11.76 -9.43 7.97
N PHE A 386 -12.85 -9.06 8.65
CA PHE A 386 -12.76 -7.87 9.53
C PHE A 386 -12.97 -8.31 10.98
N SER A 387 -11.95 -7.94 11.85
CA SER A 387 -12.08 -8.29 13.27
C SER A 387 -11.99 -7.01 14.11
N LYS A 388 -12.91 -7.00 15.04
CA LYS A 388 -12.92 -5.80 15.91
C LYS A 388 -11.61 -5.72 16.72
N ILE A 389 -11.07 -4.50 16.77
CA ILE A 389 -9.87 -4.32 17.62
C ILE A 389 -10.34 -4.05 19.06
N ASP A 390 -9.76 -4.84 20.00
CA ASP A 390 -10.21 -4.75 21.41
C ASP A 390 -9.99 -3.34 21.98
N SER A 391 -10.92 -2.87 22.81
CA SER A 391 -10.79 -1.61 23.59
C SER A 391 -10.99 -0.39 22.68
N THR A 392 -11.55 -0.67 21.41
CA THR A 392 -11.87 0.49 20.55
C THR A 392 -13.38 0.48 20.25
N THR A 393 -13.94 1.67 19.99
CA THR A 393 -15.39 1.78 19.73
C THR A 393 -15.69 1.52 18.25
N ASN A 394 -14.75 1.76 17.35
CA ASN A 394 -15.13 1.68 15.91
C ASN A 394 -13.99 1.05 15.11
N GLY A 395 -12.96 0.44 15.73
CA GLY A 395 -11.74 0.00 15.00
C GLY A 395 -11.85 -1.48 14.60
N TYR A 396 -11.34 -1.72 13.27
CA TYR A 396 -11.28 -3.12 12.78
C TYR A 396 -9.88 -3.42 12.27
N ALA A 397 -9.48 -4.66 12.54
CA ALA A 397 -8.31 -5.19 11.81
C ALA A 397 -8.76 -6.06 10.63
N THR A 398 -7.93 -5.99 9.59
CA THR A 398 -8.37 -6.78 8.42
C THR A 398 -7.14 -7.43 7.77
N THR A 399 -7.44 -8.48 6.94
CA THR A 399 -6.37 -9.08 6.12
C THR A 399 -6.33 -8.44 4.73
N PRO A 400 -5.17 -8.62 3.99
CA PRO A 400 -5.14 -8.07 2.62
C PRO A 400 -6.35 -8.54 1.81
N MET A 401 -6.70 -9.82 2.00
CA MET A 401 -7.91 -10.31 1.30
C MET A 401 -9.17 -9.55 1.76
N GLY A 402 -9.30 -9.34 3.05
CA GLY A 402 -10.46 -8.60 3.59
C GLY A 402 -10.46 -7.14 3.14
N PHE A 403 -9.22 -6.55 3.10
CA PHE A 403 -9.13 -5.15 2.64
C PHE A 403 -9.66 -5.00 1.21
N LEU A 404 -9.34 -5.98 0.29
CA LEU A 404 -9.85 -5.88 -1.10
C LEU A 404 -11.33 -6.27 -1.16
N ALA A 405 -11.75 -7.24 -0.30
CA ALA A 405 -13.18 -7.62 -0.31
C ALA A 405 -14.07 -6.43 0.03
N ASN A 406 -13.49 -5.45 0.69
CA ASN A 406 -14.25 -4.26 1.14
C ASN A 406 -14.70 -3.40 -0.03
N ILE A 407 -14.12 -3.60 -1.24
CA ILE A 407 -14.51 -2.70 -2.37
C ILE A 407 -15.11 -3.54 -3.49
N PHE A 408 -15.50 -4.74 -3.15
CA PHE A 408 -16.19 -5.58 -4.15
C PHE A 408 -17.48 -6.12 -3.54
N ALA A 409 -18.43 -6.42 -4.41
CA ALA A 409 -19.74 -6.89 -3.92
C ALA A 409 -19.76 -8.43 -3.85
N GLN A 410 -18.89 -9.07 -4.72
CA GLN A 410 -18.99 -10.54 -4.75
C GLN A 410 -17.58 -11.15 -4.70
N TRP A 411 -17.54 -12.36 -4.13
CA TRP A 411 -16.25 -13.05 -4.11
C TRP A 411 -16.46 -14.54 -4.42
N ARG A 412 -15.35 -15.14 -4.85
CA ARG A 412 -15.30 -16.61 -5.04
C ARG A 412 -13.84 -17.07 -4.94
N GLY A 413 -13.79 -18.43 -4.68
CA GLY A 413 -12.42 -18.97 -4.70
C GLY A 413 -12.08 -19.63 -3.36
N SER A 414 -10.90 -20.32 -3.42
CA SER A 414 -10.52 -21.10 -2.23
C SER A 414 -9.75 -20.19 -1.25
N ILE A 415 -9.86 -20.58 0.03
CA ILE A 415 -9.12 -19.83 1.07
C ILE A 415 -8.17 -20.79 1.80
N ASN A 416 -6.95 -20.28 1.90
CA ASN A 416 -5.94 -21.10 2.60
C ASN A 416 -5.84 -20.70 4.08
N TYR A 417 -6.02 -21.77 4.95
CA TYR A 417 -5.81 -21.56 6.40
C TYR A 417 -4.49 -22.23 6.81
N THR A 418 -3.59 -21.38 7.29
CA THR A 418 -2.29 -21.92 7.77
C THR A 418 -2.27 -21.89 9.30
N PHE A 419 -2.05 -23.10 9.83
CA PHE A 419 -2.01 -23.21 11.30
C PHE A 419 -0.55 -23.36 11.75
N LYS A 420 -0.16 -22.39 12.60
CA LYS A 420 1.20 -22.46 13.17
C LYS A 420 1.11 -22.84 14.66
N LEU A 421 1.59 -24.06 14.90
CA LEU A 421 1.50 -24.59 16.27
C LEU A 421 2.77 -24.18 17.03
N VAL A 422 2.57 -23.37 18.14
CA VAL A 422 3.72 -22.91 18.95
C VAL A 422 3.90 -23.91 20.11
N LYS A 423 4.80 -24.84 19.81
CA LYS A 423 4.97 -25.94 20.79
C LYS A 423 6.44 -26.37 20.82
N THR A 424 6.69 -27.32 21.80
CA THR A 424 8.03 -27.96 21.84
C THR A 424 7.95 -29.39 21.29
N GLY A 425 9.10 -30.02 21.14
CA GLY A 425 9.16 -31.42 20.67
C GLY A 425 8.60 -32.39 21.70
N PHE A 426 8.22 -31.89 22.85
CA PHE A 426 7.79 -32.83 23.91
C PHE A 426 6.28 -32.85 24.03
N HIS A 427 5.60 -32.09 23.10
CA HIS A 427 4.12 -32.18 23.07
C HIS A 427 3.69 -33.24 22.05
N SER A 428 2.63 -34.06 22.44
CA SER A 428 2.08 -35.05 21.50
C SER A 428 0.54 -35.01 21.53
N GLY A 429 0.00 -35.09 20.40
CA GLY A 429 -1.48 -35.08 20.28
C GLY A 429 -1.90 -35.01 18.80
N ARG A 430 -3.22 -35.24 18.54
CA ARG A 430 -3.71 -35.19 17.14
C ARG A 430 -4.89 -34.21 17.06
N LEU A 431 -4.68 -33.29 16.08
CA LEU A 431 -5.79 -32.36 15.79
C LEU A 431 -6.54 -32.78 14.52
N ARG A 432 -7.74 -32.51 14.60
CA ARG A 432 -8.56 -32.75 13.39
C ARG A 432 -9.15 -31.42 12.91
N VAL A 433 -8.95 -31.21 11.59
CA VAL A 433 -9.56 -30.02 10.95
C VAL A 433 -10.53 -30.46 9.86
N PHE A 434 -11.74 -29.88 9.90
CA PHE A 434 -12.67 -30.28 8.82
C PHE A 434 -13.54 -29.09 8.43
N PHE A 435 -14.11 -29.17 7.20
CA PHE A 435 -14.91 -28.07 6.65
C PHE A 435 -16.38 -28.51 6.56
N VAL A 436 -17.25 -27.64 7.12
CA VAL A 436 -18.70 -27.92 7.04
C VAL A 436 -19.37 -26.88 6.12
N PRO A 437 -19.69 -27.37 4.90
CA PRO A 437 -20.35 -26.40 4.01
C PRO A 437 -21.79 -26.09 4.47
N GLN A 438 -22.14 -24.77 4.45
CA GLN A 438 -23.48 -24.27 4.80
C GLN A 438 -23.90 -24.76 6.19
N GLY A 439 -22.85 -24.86 7.04
CA GLY A 439 -23.11 -25.33 8.42
C GLY A 439 -23.81 -24.25 9.25
N VAL A 440 -24.48 -24.70 10.34
CA VAL A 440 -25.17 -23.78 11.27
C VAL A 440 -24.35 -23.69 12.56
N ALA A 441 -24.12 -22.42 13.02
CA ALA A 441 -23.20 -22.16 14.15
C ALA A 441 -23.68 -22.88 15.42
N SER A 442 -25.02 -23.06 15.59
CA SER A 442 -25.53 -23.68 16.83
C SER A 442 -25.09 -25.14 16.96
N THR A 443 -24.66 -25.76 15.91
CA THR A 443 -24.22 -27.17 15.96
C THR A 443 -22.71 -27.25 16.16
N LEU A 444 -21.99 -26.11 16.23
CA LEU A 444 -20.52 -26.07 16.32
C LEU A 444 -20.11 -25.17 17.48
N MET A 445 -20.27 -25.69 18.71
CA MET A 445 -19.98 -24.82 19.88
C MET A 445 -18.59 -25.17 20.44
N VAL A 446 -17.75 -24.09 20.64
CA VAL A 446 -16.38 -24.29 21.16
C VAL A 446 -16.46 -24.84 22.58
N GLY A 447 -15.62 -25.83 22.85
CA GLY A 447 -15.58 -26.46 24.19
C GLY A 447 -16.43 -27.73 24.25
N SER A 448 -17.23 -27.93 23.18
CA SER A 448 -18.08 -29.13 23.16
C SER A 448 -17.82 -29.93 21.88
N ALA A 449 -18.30 -31.20 21.90
CA ALA A 449 -18.24 -31.97 20.64
C ALA A 449 -19.30 -31.47 19.65
N PRO A 450 -18.96 -31.53 18.35
CA PRO A 450 -19.97 -31.09 17.38
C PRO A 450 -21.20 -32.00 17.38
N THR A 451 -22.46 -31.38 17.17
CA THR A 451 -23.69 -32.20 17.12
C THR A 451 -23.99 -32.62 15.67
N ILE A 452 -23.03 -32.48 14.84
CA ILE A 452 -23.15 -32.92 13.44
C ILE A 452 -22.25 -34.15 13.25
N GLU A 453 -22.65 -34.88 12.14
CA GLU A 453 -21.77 -36.05 11.83
C GLU A 453 -20.48 -35.58 11.12
N ILE A 454 -19.38 -35.80 11.80
CA ILE A 454 -18.09 -35.23 11.34
C ILE A 454 -17.60 -36.01 10.12
N GLU A 455 -17.97 -37.31 10.01
CA GLU A 455 -17.38 -38.19 8.97
C GLU A 455 -17.93 -37.84 7.59
N LYS A 456 -18.95 -37.02 7.59
CA LYS A 456 -19.52 -36.65 6.27
C LYS A 456 -18.77 -35.46 5.67
N ASN A 457 -17.86 -34.91 6.40
CA ASN A 457 -17.17 -33.69 5.92
C ASN A 457 -15.75 -34.04 5.46
N TYR A 458 -15.30 -33.11 4.57
CA TYR A 458 -13.86 -33.26 4.23
C TYR A 458 -12.99 -32.89 5.43
N GLN A 459 -11.94 -33.78 5.70
CA GLN A 459 -11.19 -33.52 6.95
C GLN A 459 -9.74 -34.00 6.79
N ILE A 460 -8.95 -33.43 7.71
CA ILE A 460 -7.55 -33.89 7.80
C ILE A 460 -7.21 -34.07 9.29
N VAL A 461 -6.52 -35.16 9.50
CA VAL A 461 -6.03 -35.38 10.88
C VAL A 461 -4.52 -35.14 10.91
N VAL A 462 -4.24 -34.24 11.88
CA VAL A 462 -2.82 -33.81 11.88
C VAL A 462 -2.20 -34.26 13.21
N ASP A 463 -1.11 -35.06 13.00
CA ASP A 463 -0.28 -35.39 14.19
C ASP A 463 0.72 -34.25 14.47
N ILE A 464 0.67 -33.73 15.73
CA ILE A 464 1.41 -32.45 15.97
C ILE A 464 2.84 -32.79 16.38
N ALA A 465 3.09 -34.09 16.63
CA ALA A 465 4.51 -34.46 16.88
C ALA A 465 5.34 -34.38 15.61
N GLU A 466 4.67 -34.40 14.48
CA GLU A 466 5.45 -34.49 13.22
C GLU A 466 5.43 -33.15 12.48
N SER A 467 4.45 -32.33 12.85
CA SER A 467 4.37 -31.09 12.05
C SER A 467 4.10 -29.90 12.98
N ASP A 468 4.75 -28.74 12.70
CA ASP A 468 4.55 -27.51 13.52
C ASP A 468 3.68 -26.51 12.76
N THR A 469 3.68 -26.72 11.42
CA THR A 469 2.85 -25.83 10.59
C THR A 469 2.20 -26.64 9.47
N PHE A 470 0.91 -26.42 9.32
CA PHE A 470 0.26 -27.08 8.16
C PHE A 470 -0.83 -26.16 7.60
N THR A 471 -1.12 -26.37 6.28
CA THR A 471 -2.12 -25.50 5.62
C THR A 471 -3.29 -26.37 5.12
N PHE A 472 -4.45 -25.90 5.52
CA PHE A 472 -5.70 -26.53 5.02
C PHE A 472 -6.40 -25.61 4.02
N ASN A 473 -6.52 -26.14 2.75
CA ASN A 473 -7.17 -25.33 1.70
C ASN A 473 -8.67 -25.63 1.63
N VAL A 474 -9.42 -24.60 1.93
CA VAL A 474 -10.90 -24.79 1.85
C VAL A 474 -11.39 -24.32 0.47
N PRO A 475 -11.94 -25.25 -0.33
CA PRO A 475 -12.44 -24.88 -1.67
C PRO A 475 -13.74 -24.06 -1.57
N PHE A 476 -13.96 -23.40 -2.75
CA PHE A 476 -15.22 -22.62 -2.79
C PHE A 476 -16.41 -23.56 -3.02
N VAL A 477 -17.28 -23.65 -1.97
CA VAL A 477 -18.46 -24.55 -2.09
C VAL A 477 -19.72 -23.71 -1.80
N ALA A 478 -20.49 -23.49 -2.93
CA ALA A 478 -21.76 -22.73 -2.81
C ALA A 478 -22.69 -23.10 -3.98
N THR A 479 -24.02 -22.88 -3.73
CA THR A 479 -25.00 -23.20 -4.81
C THR A 479 -24.97 -22.11 -5.89
N LYS A 480 -24.35 -20.95 -5.48
CA LYS A 480 -24.18 -19.86 -6.47
C LYS A 480 -22.69 -19.73 -6.85
N PRO A 481 -22.48 -19.36 -8.14
CA PRO A 481 -21.08 -19.23 -8.61
C PRO A 481 -20.37 -18.07 -7.90
N TRP A 482 -21.13 -17.11 -7.30
CA TRP A 482 -20.53 -16.00 -6.55
C TRP A 482 -21.30 -15.77 -5.25
N LEU A 483 -20.53 -15.42 -4.22
CA LEU A 483 -21.19 -15.03 -2.96
C LEU A 483 -20.91 -13.56 -2.66
N SER A 484 -21.82 -12.99 -1.92
CA SER A 484 -21.62 -11.58 -1.52
C SER A 484 -20.43 -11.46 -0.54
N THR A 485 -19.77 -10.30 -0.56
CA THR A 485 -18.62 -10.08 0.35
C THR A 485 -19.10 -9.53 1.68
N TYR A 486 -20.35 -9.21 1.68
CA TYR A 486 -20.88 -8.63 2.92
C TYR A 486 -22.29 -9.15 3.17
N GLY A 487 -22.57 -9.40 4.54
CA GLY A 487 -23.95 -9.82 4.88
C GLY A 487 -23.94 -11.22 5.50
N PRO A 488 -25.06 -11.61 6.07
CA PRO A 488 -25.17 -12.84 6.87
C PRO A 488 -25.00 -14.10 6.01
N SER A 489 -25.09 -13.98 4.67
CA SER A 489 -24.95 -15.20 3.84
C SER A 489 -23.68 -15.12 3.00
N ALA A 490 -22.69 -14.30 3.46
CA ALA A 490 -21.49 -14.05 2.62
C ALA A 490 -20.38 -15.04 2.99
N PHE A 491 -20.75 -16.27 3.27
CA PHE A 491 -19.70 -17.25 3.59
C PHE A 491 -20.13 -18.63 3.06
N THR A 492 -19.20 -19.52 2.90
CA THR A 492 -19.48 -20.83 2.27
C THR A 492 -19.77 -21.87 3.35
N GLY A 493 -19.33 -21.68 4.54
CA GLY A 493 -19.54 -22.63 5.65
C GLY A 493 -18.53 -22.36 6.77
N TYR A 494 -18.33 -23.45 7.63
CA TYR A 494 -17.45 -23.25 8.80
C TYR A 494 -16.27 -24.23 8.74
N ILE A 495 -15.15 -23.66 9.01
CA ILE A 495 -14.00 -24.56 9.28
C ILE A 495 -13.91 -24.81 10.79
N VAL A 496 -13.64 -26.07 11.06
CA VAL A 496 -13.73 -26.42 12.50
C VAL A 496 -12.48 -27.22 12.85
N VAL A 497 -11.94 -26.88 14.10
CA VAL A 497 -10.78 -27.63 14.60
C VAL A 497 -11.19 -28.35 15.89
N THR A 498 -10.90 -29.66 15.88
CA THR A 498 -11.28 -30.42 17.07
C THR A 498 -10.10 -31.28 17.52
N VAL A 499 -10.30 -31.68 18.83
CA VAL A 499 -9.25 -32.55 19.39
C VAL A 499 -9.59 -34.01 19.06
N LEU A 500 -8.61 -34.64 18.32
CA LEU A 500 -8.83 -36.10 18.11
C LEU A 500 -8.15 -36.89 19.24
N ASN A 501 -6.92 -36.74 19.44
CA ASN A 501 -6.20 -37.28 20.62
C ASN A 501 -5.74 -36.11 21.52
N GLU A 502 -5.83 -36.38 22.86
CA GLU A 502 -5.57 -35.27 23.82
C GLU A 502 -4.10 -34.85 23.75
N LEU A 503 -3.93 -33.64 24.23
CA LEU A 503 -2.55 -33.10 24.26
C LEU A 503 -1.80 -33.68 25.46
N ARG A 504 -0.66 -34.25 25.13
CA ARG A 504 0.16 -34.80 26.22
C ARG A 504 1.48 -34.00 26.30
N ALA A 505 1.82 -33.67 27.59
CA ALA A 505 3.09 -32.93 27.78
C ALA A 505 3.66 -33.23 29.17
N PRO A 506 5.04 -33.37 29.28
CA PRO A 506 5.65 -33.51 30.60
C PRO A 506 5.64 -32.20 31.39
N PRO A 507 5.86 -32.21 32.74
CA PRO A 507 5.74 -31.00 33.57
C PRO A 507 6.82 -29.97 33.25
N VAL A 508 7.88 -30.39 32.51
CA VAL A 508 9.00 -29.47 32.25
C VAL A 508 8.65 -28.51 31.12
N VAL A 509 7.49 -28.75 30.37
CA VAL A 509 7.03 -27.81 29.31
C VAL A 509 5.62 -27.35 29.65
N SER A 510 5.17 -26.27 29.01
CA SER A 510 3.81 -25.75 29.30
C SER A 510 2.73 -26.77 28.95
N ASN A 511 1.68 -26.80 29.78
CA ASN A 511 0.56 -27.74 29.50
C ASN A 511 -0.42 -27.15 28.48
N LYS A 512 0.02 -26.11 27.90
CA LYS A 512 -0.85 -25.45 26.90
C LYS A 512 0.00 -25.02 25.70
N ILE A 513 -0.64 -25.14 24.46
CA ILE A 513 0.06 -24.62 23.26
C ILE A 513 -0.88 -23.63 22.56
N ASN A 514 -0.19 -22.58 22.00
CA ASN A 514 -0.97 -21.62 21.20
C ASN A 514 -0.90 -21.95 19.70
N VAL A 515 -2.10 -21.89 19.10
CA VAL A 515 -2.14 -22.15 17.64
C VAL A 515 -2.56 -20.85 16.93
N ILE A 516 -1.59 -20.45 16.06
CA ILE A 516 -1.88 -19.21 15.29
C ILE A 516 -2.52 -19.60 13.95
N VAL A 517 -3.56 -18.77 13.63
CA VAL A 517 -4.24 -19.04 12.35
C VAL A 517 -3.98 -17.87 11.40
N GLU A 518 -3.34 -18.24 10.27
CA GLU A 518 -3.21 -17.23 9.19
C GLU A 518 -4.11 -17.59 8.00
N VAL A 519 -4.58 -16.49 7.38
CA VAL A 519 -5.50 -16.78 6.26
C VAL A 519 -5.00 -16.05 5.01
N ALA A 520 -5.21 -16.71 3.84
CA ALA A 520 -4.88 -16.10 2.54
C ALA A 520 -5.78 -16.70 1.45
N GLY A 521 -5.98 -15.85 0.40
CA GLY A 521 -6.75 -16.37 -0.75
C GLY A 521 -6.00 -17.46 -1.51
N GLY A 522 -6.71 -18.46 -1.98
CA GLY A 522 -6.09 -19.50 -2.85
C GLY A 522 -5.81 -18.98 -4.27
N SER A 523 -5.26 -19.76 -5.07
CA SER A 523 -4.83 -19.32 -6.42
C SER A 523 -6.04 -19.02 -7.31
N ASP A 524 -7.25 -19.63 -6.95
CA ASP A 524 -8.45 -19.41 -7.81
C ASP A 524 -9.33 -18.30 -7.20
N PHE A 525 -8.80 -17.50 -6.27
CA PHE A 525 -9.60 -16.47 -5.57
C PHE A 525 -9.85 -15.29 -6.51
N SER A 526 -11.13 -14.82 -6.53
CA SER A 526 -11.46 -13.74 -7.47
C SER A 526 -12.62 -12.91 -6.89
N PHE A 527 -12.57 -11.58 -7.37
CA PHE A 527 -13.65 -10.67 -6.95
C PHE A 527 -14.43 -10.20 -8.20
N SER A 528 -15.64 -9.65 -7.87
CA SER A 528 -16.43 -9.04 -8.98
C SER A 528 -17.28 -7.89 -8.41
N MET A 529 -17.60 -7.02 -9.38
CA MET A 529 -18.52 -5.89 -9.11
C MET A 529 -17.90 -4.91 -8.10
N PRO A 530 -16.92 -4.12 -8.60
CA PRO A 530 -16.34 -3.11 -7.70
C PRO A 530 -17.42 -2.16 -7.16
N CYS A 531 -17.28 -1.84 -5.85
CA CYS A 531 -18.26 -0.95 -5.20
C CYS A 531 -17.52 -0.05 -4.20
N GLU A 532 -18.31 0.79 -3.63
CA GLU A 532 -17.69 1.67 -2.60
C GLU A 532 -17.35 0.88 -1.32
N PRO A 533 -16.24 1.31 -0.64
CA PRO A 533 -15.85 0.57 0.55
C PRO A 533 -16.85 0.76 1.70
N TRP A 534 -17.17 -0.31 2.33
CA TRP A 534 -18.12 -0.16 3.48
C TRP A 534 -17.35 0.23 4.74
N ALA A 535 -16.00 -0.02 4.96
CA ALA A 535 -15.14 0.49 6.05
C ALA A 535 -14.00 1.34 5.47
N LEU A 536 -13.61 2.36 6.30
CA LEU A 536 -12.53 3.25 5.81
C LEU A 536 -11.29 3.11 6.69
N THR A 537 -10.17 3.44 6.04
CA THR A 537 -8.92 3.45 6.83
C THR A 537 -8.97 4.58 7.87
N GLY A 538 -8.59 4.20 9.01
CA GLY A 538 -8.57 5.29 10.02
C GLY A 538 -8.02 4.75 11.35
N SER A 539 -7.67 5.84 12.20
CA SER A 539 -7.16 5.46 13.54
C SER A 539 -8.33 5.18 14.49
N PRO A 540 -8.35 3.96 15.03
CA PRO A 540 -9.46 3.59 15.92
C PRO A 540 -9.50 4.50 17.15
N THR A 541 -10.79 4.79 17.62
CA THR A 541 -11.00 5.59 18.85
C THR A 541 -11.03 4.65 20.07
N GLN A 542 -10.21 5.05 21.11
CA GLN A 542 -10.08 4.18 22.29
C GLN A 542 -11.34 4.29 23.18
N LEU A 543 -11.85 3.07 23.62
CA LEU A 543 -13.00 3.07 24.53
C LEU A 543 -12.58 3.65 25.89
N PRO A 544 -13.50 4.61 26.47
CA PRO A 544 -13.24 4.98 27.86
C PRO A 544 -13.25 3.77 28.79
N PRO A 545 -12.22 3.56 29.77
CA PRO A 545 -12.16 2.34 30.60
C PRO A 545 -13.51 2.03 31.25
N SER A 546 -14.35 1.09 30.73
CA SER A 546 -15.59 0.71 31.45
C SER A 546 -15.33 -0.57 32.27
N ILE A 547 -15.43 -0.53 33.79
CA ILE A 547 -15.59 -1.54 34.86
C ILE A 547 -16.99 -2.16 34.75
N LYS A 548 -17.10 -3.33 34.00
CA LYS A 548 -18.06 -4.30 34.56
C LYS A 548 -17.95 -5.63 33.82
N PRO A 549 -18.32 -6.79 34.77
CA PRO A 549 -18.13 -8.22 35.05
C PRO A 549 -18.92 -9.10 34.08
N ALA A 550 -18.19 -9.94 33.30
CA ALA A 550 -18.34 -11.10 32.39
C ALA A 550 -19.45 -12.05 32.86
N GLU A 551 -20.63 -12.09 32.17
CA GLU A 551 -21.63 -13.18 32.32
C GLU A 551 -21.46 -14.20 31.19
N VAL A 552 -21.04 -15.42 31.58
CA VAL A 552 -20.91 -16.82 31.11
C VAL A 552 -22.31 -17.47 31.07
N GLN A 553 -22.77 -17.95 29.91
CA GLN A 553 -23.91 -18.89 29.89
C GLN A 553 -23.52 -20.16 29.11
N ILE A 554 -23.55 -21.34 29.93
CA ILE A 554 -23.49 -22.82 29.88
C ILE A 554 -24.87 -23.36 29.47
N ALA A 555 -24.98 -24.47 28.67
CA ALA A 555 -25.27 -25.89 28.98
C ALA A 555 -26.19 -26.46 27.90
N GLY A 556 -26.00 -27.70 27.31
CA GLY A 556 -26.46 -29.03 27.75
C GLY A 556 -26.90 -29.89 26.56
N THR A 557 -26.37 -31.07 26.30
CA THR A 557 -26.41 -32.48 26.75
C THR A 557 -26.82 -33.37 25.57
N ASN A 558 -26.04 -34.58 25.26
CA ASN A 558 -25.80 -36.01 25.52
C ASN A 558 -26.32 -36.86 24.35
N ILE A 559 -25.57 -37.86 23.71
CA ILE A 559 -25.65 -39.32 23.92
C ILE A 559 -25.32 -40.02 22.60
N ASP A 560 -24.11 -40.79 22.43
CA ASP A 560 -23.45 -42.10 22.61
C ASP A 560 -23.56 -42.94 21.34
N LEU A 561 -22.48 -43.51 20.72
CA LEU A 561 -21.46 -44.59 20.74
C LEU A 561 -21.58 -45.43 19.45
N ASN A 562 -20.45 -45.64 18.81
CA ASN A 562 -19.35 -46.63 18.85
C ASN A 562 -19.44 -47.57 17.64
N ASP A 563 -18.24 -47.80 16.95
CA ASP A 563 -16.99 -48.58 17.03
C ASP A 563 -16.87 -49.50 15.81
N ASP A 564 -15.81 -49.33 15.02
CA ASP A 564 -14.59 -50.18 15.12
C ASP A 564 -14.03 -50.42 13.71
N GLN A 565 -12.87 -49.82 13.40
CA GLN A 565 -11.44 -50.15 13.56
C GLN A 565 -10.88 -50.74 12.26
N LYS A 566 -9.94 -49.97 11.67
CA LYS A 566 -8.48 -50.08 11.71
C LYS A 566 -7.94 -50.46 10.31
N ARG A 567 -7.27 -49.51 9.67
CA ARG A 567 -5.83 -49.80 9.46
C ARG A 567 -5.29 -48.92 8.33
N SER A 568 -4.35 -47.90 8.67
CA SER A 568 -2.89 -47.67 8.78
C SER A 568 -2.25 -47.53 7.39
N LEU A 569 -1.75 -46.24 7.09
CA LEU A 569 -0.40 -45.67 6.85
C LEU A 569 -0.06 -45.75 5.36
N VAL A 570 -0.55 -44.72 4.61
CA VAL A 570 -0.10 -44.13 3.33
C VAL A 570 -0.62 -42.69 3.28
N ASP A 571 0.24 -41.60 3.70
CA ASP A 571 -0.18 -40.23 3.36
C ASP A 571 -1.15 -40.21 2.17
N PRO A 572 -2.57 -40.23 2.50
CA PRO A 572 -3.48 -40.13 1.34
C PRO A 572 -3.34 -38.78 0.63
N ASP A 573 -2.57 -38.71 -0.50
CA ASP A 573 -2.98 -37.60 -1.41
C ASP A 573 -4.01 -36.68 -0.75
N SER A 574 -3.59 -35.72 0.21
CA SER A 574 -4.51 -34.64 0.61
C SER A 574 -5.73 -34.57 -0.31
N ILE A 575 -6.81 -35.23 -0.09
CA ILE A 575 -8.07 -34.75 -0.71
C ILE A 575 -7.84 -33.40 -1.40
N SER A 576 -6.53 -32.91 -1.56
CA SER A 576 -6.27 -31.57 -2.08
C SER A 576 -6.17 -31.56 -3.61
N VAL A 577 -6.77 -32.53 -4.37
CA VAL A 577 -6.89 -32.06 -5.76
C VAL A 577 -8.26 -32.50 -6.30
N ILE A 578 -9.40 -32.19 -5.57
CA ILE A 578 -10.53 -32.18 -6.54
C ILE A 578 -10.25 -31.12 -7.62
N ASN A 579 -9.34 -31.52 -8.57
CA ASN A 579 -9.30 -30.65 -9.78
C ASN A 579 -10.72 -30.28 -10.24
N PRO A 580 -11.42 -29.29 -9.53
CA PRO A 580 -12.68 -29.00 -10.26
C PRO A 580 -12.45 -29.02 -11.78
N LEU A 581 -12.42 -30.22 -12.45
CA LEU A 581 -12.52 -30.16 -13.93
C LEU A 581 -12.72 -28.74 -14.41
N ALA A 582 -11.59 -28.03 -14.92
CA ALA A 582 -11.65 -26.80 -15.74
C ALA A 582 -13.10 -26.38 -16.02
N ASN A 583 -13.93 -26.29 -14.92
CA ASN A 583 -15.27 -25.73 -15.10
C ASN A 583 -15.20 -24.34 -15.74
N TRP A 584 -15.06 -24.29 -17.03
CA TRP A 584 -15.63 -23.16 -17.78
C TRP A 584 -15.81 -21.93 -16.90
N SER A 585 -15.05 -20.79 -17.07
CA SER A 585 -14.77 -19.58 -16.27
C SER A 585 -16.08 -18.89 -15.85
N PRO A 586 -16.73 -19.14 -14.59
CA PRO A 586 -17.86 -18.42 -14.01
C PRO A 586 -17.81 -16.91 -14.32
N GLU A 587 -16.63 -16.43 -14.44
CA GLU A 587 -16.52 -15.01 -14.84
C GLU A 587 -17.16 -14.75 -16.21
N SER A 588 -16.99 -15.64 -17.15
CA SER A 588 -17.58 -15.47 -18.49
C SER A 588 -19.09 -15.72 -18.48
N HIS A 589 -19.69 -16.43 -17.58
CA HIS A 589 -21.13 -16.77 -17.65
C HIS A 589 -21.95 -15.81 -16.80
N CYS A 590 -21.30 -15.32 -15.69
CA CYS A 590 -22.23 -14.59 -14.80
C CYS A 590 -21.84 -13.11 -14.74
N ILE A 591 -20.51 -12.79 -15.04
CA ILE A 591 -20.11 -11.40 -14.72
C ILE A 591 -19.77 -10.66 -16.02
N GLY A 592 -18.96 -11.50 -17.01
CA GLY A 592 -18.69 -10.88 -18.32
C GLY A 592 -17.40 -10.05 -18.26
N GLU A 593 -16.70 -10.05 -17.02
CA GLU A 593 -15.40 -9.36 -16.92
C GLU A 593 -14.61 -9.94 -15.74
N LYS A 594 -13.30 -9.81 -15.85
CA LYS A 594 -12.42 -10.28 -14.76
C LYS A 594 -11.46 -9.16 -14.35
N ILE A 595 -11.52 -8.99 -13.01
CA ILE A 595 -10.63 -7.93 -12.47
C ILE A 595 -9.36 -8.57 -11.94
N MET A 596 -8.17 -8.12 -12.53
CA MET A 596 -6.93 -8.84 -12.19
C MET A 596 -5.99 -7.93 -11.40
N SER A 597 -6.28 -6.59 -11.57
CA SER A 597 -5.22 -5.73 -11.01
C SER A 597 -5.85 -4.47 -10.42
N ILE A 598 -5.15 -3.98 -9.36
CA ILE A 598 -5.57 -2.69 -8.78
C ILE A 598 -5.43 -1.57 -9.82
N ARG A 599 -4.59 -1.74 -10.80
CA ARG A 599 -4.41 -0.71 -11.85
C ARG A 599 -5.72 -0.51 -12.64
N GLN A 600 -6.42 -1.64 -12.79
CA GLN A 600 -7.70 -1.51 -13.51
C GLN A 600 -8.70 -0.65 -12.71
N LEU A 601 -8.55 -0.71 -11.43
CA LEU A 601 -9.56 -0.02 -10.59
C LEU A 601 -9.21 1.47 -10.48
N ILE A 602 -7.96 1.81 -10.35
CA ILE A 602 -7.60 3.23 -10.09
C ILE A 602 -7.71 4.03 -11.38
N LYS A 603 -7.99 3.38 -12.53
CA LYS A 603 -8.16 4.13 -13.81
C LYS A 603 -9.61 4.60 -13.96
N ARG A 604 -10.40 4.09 -13.04
CA ARG A 604 -11.78 4.61 -13.04
C ARG A 604 -11.83 5.95 -12.29
N ALA A 605 -12.59 6.93 -12.91
CA ALA A 605 -12.65 8.25 -12.23
C ALA A 605 -13.68 8.22 -11.09
N ASN A 606 -13.14 8.60 -9.87
CA ASN A 606 -14.03 8.66 -8.70
C ASN A 606 -14.19 10.11 -8.21
N TRP A 607 -15.31 10.27 -7.73
CA TRP A 607 -15.61 11.63 -7.22
C TRP A 607 -14.73 11.93 -6.00
N ILE A 608 -14.09 13.13 -5.95
CA ILE A 608 -13.16 13.38 -4.81
C ILE A 608 -13.63 14.63 -4.07
N GLY A 609 -14.71 15.32 -4.66
CA GLY A 609 -15.21 16.47 -3.86
C GLY A 609 -15.69 17.59 -4.78
N SER A 610 -16.36 18.62 -4.14
CA SER A 610 -16.83 19.79 -4.90
C SER A 610 -16.37 21.09 -4.24
N ALA A 611 -16.19 22.06 -5.11
CA ALA A 611 -15.84 23.39 -4.60
C ALA A 611 -16.85 24.43 -5.10
N THR A 612 -17.42 25.19 -4.01
CA THR A 612 -18.32 26.28 -4.42
C THR A 612 -17.65 27.63 -4.17
N MET A 613 -17.56 28.37 -5.29
CA MET A 613 -16.84 29.66 -5.17
C MET A 613 -17.85 30.82 -5.25
N LEU A 614 -17.83 31.68 -4.08
CA LEU A 614 -18.75 32.82 -4.05
C LEU A 614 -17.96 34.13 -4.22
N PRO A 615 -18.32 34.88 -5.22
CA PRO A 615 -17.55 36.14 -5.37
C PRO A 615 -17.90 37.15 -4.27
N ALA A 616 -16.88 37.81 -3.57
CA ALA A 616 -17.07 38.85 -2.53
C ALA A 616 -17.28 40.23 -3.16
N SER A 617 -16.84 40.43 -4.51
CA SER A 617 -17.01 41.71 -5.24
C SER A 617 -17.03 41.43 -6.76
N ALA A 618 -17.52 42.48 -7.64
CA ALA A 618 -17.71 42.42 -9.12
C ALA A 618 -16.36 42.28 -9.84
N THR A 619 -15.22 42.42 -9.13
CA THR A 619 -13.89 42.36 -9.81
C THR A 619 -13.08 41.18 -9.29
N ASP A 620 -13.83 40.32 -8.45
CA ASP A 620 -13.03 39.26 -7.81
C ASP A 620 -12.95 38.00 -8.70
N GLN A 621 -11.74 37.59 -8.98
CA GLN A 621 -11.52 36.28 -9.65
C GLN A 621 -11.65 35.14 -8.64
N GLN A 622 -12.45 34.00 -9.04
CA GLN A 622 -12.71 32.88 -8.11
C GLN A 622 -11.98 31.62 -8.59
N TYR A 623 -11.02 31.18 -7.67
CA TYR A 623 -10.32 29.94 -8.09
C TYR A 623 -10.39 28.89 -6.97
N ALA A 624 -10.44 27.63 -7.50
CA ALA A 624 -10.30 26.48 -6.57
C ALA A 624 -8.86 25.93 -6.65
N VAL A 625 -8.29 25.68 -5.49
CA VAL A 625 -6.94 25.07 -5.47
C VAL A 625 -7.09 23.58 -5.17
N LEU A 626 -6.40 22.88 -6.08
CA LEU A 626 -6.55 21.42 -5.94
C LEU A 626 -5.16 20.79 -5.92
N ASN A 627 -4.97 19.93 -4.85
CA ASN A 627 -3.80 19.01 -4.90
C ASN A 627 -4.18 17.67 -5.56
N PRO A 628 -3.67 17.48 -6.81
CA PRO A 628 -4.11 16.29 -7.54
C PRO A 628 -3.57 15.00 -6.92
N TYR A 629 -2.49 15.06 -6.14
CA TYR A 629 -1.88 13.82 -5.61
C TYR A 629 -2.19 13.65 -4.13
N ALA A 630 -3.17 14.43 -3.61
CA ALA A 630 -3.47 14.35 -2.16
C ALA A 630 -4.16 13.02 -1.81
N ASN A 631 -3.75 12.57 -0.57
CA ASN A 631 -4.36 11.33 -0.02
C ASN A 631 -5.37 11.68 1.09
N ALA A 632 -6.64 11.18 0.97
CA ALA A 632 -7.66 11.58 1.96
C ALA A 632 -8.11 10.36 2.76
N SER A 633 -7.32 9.32 2.86
CA SER A 633 -7.76 8.00 3.36
C SER A 633 -7.91 8.02 4.88
N ASN A 634 -7.33 9.00 5.71
CA ASN A 634 -7.39 8.99 7.19
C ASN A 634 -8.34 10.09 7.68
N GLN A 635 -9.24 10.70 6.74
CA GLN A 635 -10.18 11.78 7.13
C GLN A 635 -11.57 11.18 7.40
N GLN A 636 -12.07 11.23 8.73
CA GLN A 636 -13.30 10.63 9.28
C GLN A 636 -14.54 11.34 8.72
N ASN A 637 -15.42 10.67 7.63
CA ASN A 637 -16.72 11.17 7.12
C ASN A 637 -16.60 11.59 5.65
N LYS A 638 -15.44 11.06 5.01
CA LYS A 638 -15.31 11.55 3.62
C LYS A 638 -15.23 10.35 2.66
N GLN A 639 -16.00 10.50 1.52
CA GLN A 639 -15.87 9.48 0.44
C GLN A 639 -14.41 9.39 -0.03
N VAL A 640 -13.84 8.16 0.05
CA VAL A 640 -12.42 7.93 -0.31
C VAL A 640 -12.37 7.34 -1.74
N ASP A 641 -11.60 8.14 -2.65
CA ASP A 641 -11.45 7.58 -4.02
C ASP A 641 -10.50 6.38 -4.02
N TYR A 642 -10.49 5.67 -5.18
CA TYR A 642 -9.70 4.42 -5.25
C TYR A 642 -8.20 4.71 -5.11
N LEU A 643 -7.75 5.90 -5.67
CA LEU A 643 -6.30 6.22 -5.53
C LEU A 643 -5.92 6.40 -4.06
N SER A 644 -6.81 7.03 -3.27
CA SER A 644 -6.51 7.27 -1.85
C SER A 644 -6.65 5.96 -1.04
N TYR A 645 -7.65 5.17 -1.42
CA TYR A 645 -7.89 3.90 -0.68
C TYR A 645 -6.69 2.96 -0.84
N PHE A 646 -6.14 2.79 -2.09
CA PHE A 646 -5.08 1.78 -2.30
C PHE A 646 -3.72 2.36 -1.92
N SER A 647 -3.65 3.70 -1.76
CA SER A 647 -2.35 4.29 -1.34
C SER A 647 -1.93 3.78 0.03
N ASN A 648 -2.93 3.21 0.81
CA ASN A 648 -2.64 2.80 2.19
C ASN A 648 -1.89 1.45 2.21
N LEU A 649 -1.84 0.78 1.07
CA LEU A 649 -1.18 -0.54 1.07
C LEU A 649 0.27 -0.41 0.61
N PHE A 650 0.59 0.80 -0.04
CA PHE A 650 1.91 0.85 -0.69
C PHE A 650 2.71 2.02 -0.10
N ALA A 651 4.07 1.88 -0.18
CA ALA A 651 4.95 2.91 0.44
C ALA A 651 5.20 4.05 -0.54
N PHE A 652 5.16 3.70 -1.93
CA PHE A 652 5.54 4.75 -2.89
C PHE A 652 4.56 4.75 -4.06
N PHE A 653 4.49 5.96 -4.73
CA PHE A 653 3.77 6.00 -6.01
C PHE A 653 4.53 6.88 -7.00
N ARG A 654 4.20 6.71 -8.28
CA ARG A 654 4.78 7.56 -9.33
C ARG A 654 3.84 7.58 -10.54
N GLY A 655 3.92 8.72 -11.25
CA GLY A 655 3.07 8.81 -12.47
C GLY A 655 2.06 9.95 -12.35
N GLY A 656 1.46 10.21 -13.53
CA GLY A 656 0.54 11.38 -13.58
C GLY A 656 -0.87 11.00 -13.11
N VAL A 657 -1.65 12.05 -12.81
CA VAL A 657 -3.04 11.87 -12.38
C VAL A 657 -3.96 12.66 -13.32
N ARG A 658 -5.13 12.08 -13.47
CA ARG A 658 -6.13 12.78 -14.32
C ARG A 658 -7.24 13.39 -13.45
N ILE A 659 -7.58 14.67 -13.89
CA ILE A 659 -8.68 15.35 -13.18
C ILE A 659 -9.77 15.74 -14.18
N LYS A 660 -10.97 15.35 -13.72
CA LYS A 660 -12.12 15.77 -14.54
C LYS A 660 -13.00 16.73 -13.74
N VAL A 661 -13.35 17.82 -14.48
CA VAL A 661 -14.09 18.86 -13.73
C VAL A 661 -15.42 19.13 -14.43
N ASN A 662 -16.43 19.01 -13.56
CA ASN A 662 -17.75 19.47 -14.02
C ASN A 662 -18.14 20.77 -13.29
N ALA A 663 -18.21 21.80 -14.09
CA ALA A 663 -18.50 23.11 -13.42
C ALA A 663 -19.84 23.67 -13.87
N SER A 664 -20.53 24.28 -12.87
CA SER A 664 -21.81 24.94 -13.21
C SER A 664 -21.89 26.30 -12.49
N ILE A 665 -22.58 27.18 -13.21
CA ILE A 665 -22.78 28.50 -12.55
C ILE A 665 -24.16 28.51 -11.89
N LEU A 666 -24.13 28.68 -10.47
CA LEU A 666 -25.42 28.74 -9.75
C LEU A 666 -25.84 30.19 -9.52
N TYR A 667 -27.17 30.39 -9.81
CA TYR A 667 -27.70 31.75 -9.57
C TYR A 667 -28.56 31.74 -8.31
N ALA A 668 -28.21 32.53 -7.23
CA ALA A 668 -29.08 32.68 -6.05
C ALA A 668 -30.27 33.61 -6.35
N ASN A 669 -31.58 33.00 -6.17
CA ASN A 669 -32.81 33.82 -6.35
C ASN A 669 -32.97 34.81 -5.20
N GLY A 670 -32.58 36.05 -5.23
CA GLY A 670 -32.96 37.07 -4.21
C GLY A 670 -34.35 37.65 -4.48
N ASN A 671 -35.36 37.53 -3.44
CA ASN A 671 -36.66 38.25 -3.45
C ASN A 671 -36.47 39.77 -3.58
N LEU A 672 -36.72 40.38 -4.72
CA LEU A 672 -36.78 41.86 -4.92
C LEU A 672 -37.60 42.53 -3.82
N GLY A 673 -37.07 43.34 -2.83
CA GLY A 673 -37.85 44.37 -2.09
C GLY A 673 -38.86 45.09 -2.98
N ASN A 674 -40.17 44.86 -2.78
CA ASN A 674 -41.51 45.36 -3.17
C ASN A 674 -41.43 46.40 -4.28
N SER A 675 -40.39 46.39 -5.19
CA SER A 675 -40.70 47.23 -6.37
C SER A 675 -40.18 46.58 -7.65
N THR A 676 -41.04 45.83 -8.39
CA THR A 676 -40.77 45.08 -9.63
C THR A 676 -40.58 46.07 -10.80
N PRO A 677 -39.34 46.16 -11.40
CA PRO A 677 -39.21 47.00 -12.59
C PRO A 677 -39.72 46.28 -13.85
N ASN A 678 -40.42 46.97 -14.94
CA ASN A 678 -41.09 46.60 -16.20
C ASN A 678 -40.06 46.32 -17.32
N GLY A 679 -40.04 44.85 -17.99
CA GLY A 679 -39.38 44.41 -19.25
C GLY A 679 -39.51 42.89 -19.38
N GLU A 680 -39.38 42.24 -20.87
CA GLU A 680 -39.26 40.80 -21.20
C GLU A 680 -38.06 40.17 -20.47
N TRP A 681 -38.39 39.10 -19.74
CA TRP A 681 -37.52 38.32 -18.84
C TRP A 681 -36.93 37.11 -19.59
N PHE A 682 -35.67 37.12 -19.72
CA PHE A 682 -34.94 35.89 -20.14
C PHE A 682 -34.43 35.16 -18.90
N THR A 683 -34.78 33.91 -18.78
CA THR A 683 -34.03 33.02 -17.86
C THR A 683 -32.55 32.96 -18.23
N PRO A 684 -31.63 33.62 -17.33
CA PRO A 684 -30.25 33.33 -17.74
C PRO A 684 -30.05 31.84 -18.07
N SER A 685 -29.93 31.55 -19.36
CA SER A 685 -29.50 30.16 -19.67
C SER A 685 -28.34 29.74 -18.77
N ASN A 686 -28.51 29.09 -17.59
CA ASN A 686 -27.31 28.41 -17.04
C ASN A 686 -26.15 28.44 -18.02
N GLY A 687 -25.38 29.57 -18.13
CA GLY A 687 -24.25 29.60 -19.08
C GLY A 687 -23.10 28.70 -18.60
N SER A 688 -22.62 27.83 -19.53
CA SER A 688 -21.40 27.05 -19.27
C SER A 688 -20.18 27.97 -19.08
N PRO A 689 -19.51 27.79 -17.78
CA PRO A 689 -18.37 28.69 -17.53
C PRO A 689 -17.14 28.32 -18.37
N CYS A 690 -16.41 29.41 -18.87
CA CYS A 690 -15.04 29.14 -19.36
C CYS A 690 -14.07 28.96 -18.20
N LEU A 691 -13.53 27.72 -18.14
CA LEU A 691 -12.65 27.46 -16.99
C LEU A 691 -11.19 27.76 -17.36
N ASN A 692 -10.57 28.62 -16.50
CA ASN A 692 -9.10 28.78 -16.56
C ASN A 692 -8.39 27.84 -15.58
N ILE A 693 -7.61 26.87 -16.23
CA ILE A 693 -6.93 25.88 -15.37
C ILE A 693 -5.42 26.17 -15.46
N LYS A 694 -4.86 26.33 -14.28
CA LYS A 694 -3.43 26.66 -14.25
C LYS A 694 -2.70 25.69 -13.31
N MET A 695 -1.44 25.39 -13.80
CA MET A 695 -0.64 24.44 -12.99
C MET A 695 0.62 25.15 -12.47
N LEU A 696 0.77 24.95 -11.08
CA LEU A 696 2.02 25.42 -10.48
C LEU A 696 2.96 24.24 -10.19
N ASN A 697 4.16 24.26 -10.71
CA ASN A 697 4.98 23.02 -10.60
C ASN A 697 6.35 23.34 -10.05
N ALA A 698 6.63 24.74 -9.70
CA ALA A 698 7.94 25.09 -9.11
C ALA A 698 7.72 25.83 -7.79
N ILE A 699 8.68 25.50 -6.81
CA ILE A 699 8.57 26.16 -5.49
C ILE A 699 8.92 27.64 -5.66
N THR A 700 8.03 28.46 -6.16
CA THR A 700 8.20 29.93 -6.23
C THR A 700 7.51 30.59 -5.03
N THR A 701 7.96 31.79 -4.70
CA THR A 701 7.30 32.56 -3.61
C THR A 701 5.77 32.47 -3.72
N ASP A 702 5.30 32.39 -4.91
CA ASP A 702 3.83 32.27 -5.14
C ASP A 702 3.32 30.88 -4.72
N TYR A 703 4.08 29.81 -5.09
CA TYR A 703 3.70 28.45 -4.67
C TYR A 703 3.63 28.35 -3.14
N ILE A 704 4.63 28.88 -2.43
CA ILE A 704 4.72 28.76 -0.95
C ILE A 704 3.60 29.58 -0.31
N GLN A 705 3.35 30.75 -0.81
CA GLN A 705 2.29 31.62 -0.26
C GLN A 705 0.90 31.00 -0.49
N VAL A 706 0.64 30.43 -1.76
CA VAL A 706 -0.66 29.76 -2.03
C VAL A 706 -0.82 28.53 -1.12
N ALA A 707 0.24 27.79 -0.96
CA ALA A 707 0.23 26.58 -0.08
C ALA A 707 0.03 26.99 1.38
N ALA A 708 0.75 28.07 1.94
CA ALA A 708 0.67 28.55 3.34
C ALA A 708 -0.72 29.12 3.63
N ASN A 709 -1.30 29.79 2.75
CA ASN A 709 -2.65 30.37 2.92
C ASN A 709 -3.74 29.30 2.90
N ILE A 710 -3.55 28.16 2.21
CA ILE A 710 -4.46 27.00 2.15
C ILE A 710 -4.42 26.26 3.49
N LYS A 711 -3.30 26.15 4.11
CA LYS A 711 -3.11 25.52 5.43
C LYS A 711 -3.86 26.28 6.53
N LYS A 712 -3.96 27.59 6.52
CA LYS A 712 -4.61 28.47 7.52
C LYS A 712 -6.13 28.41 7.39
N LEU A 713 -6.73 28.03 6.36
CA LEU A 713 -8.19 28.06 6.13
C LEU A 713 -8.77 26.65 6.24
N ASN A 714 -7.91 25.54 5.90
CA ASN A 714 -8.31 24.15 6.23
C ASN A 714 -8.47 23.96 7.74
N ASN A 715 -7.87 24.84 8.56
CA ASN A 715 -7.92 24.76 10.03
C ASN A 715 -9.06 25.60 10.60
N ILE A 716 -9.76 26.58 9.83
CA ILE A 716 -10.82 27.49 10.30
C ILE A 716 -12.18 26.99 9.80
N VAL A 717 -12.36 25.93 8.88
CA VAL A 717 -13.67 25.40 8.43
C VAL A 717 -13.66 23.88 8.64
N GLY A 718 -13.25 23.40 9.88
CA GLY A 718 -13.65 22.07 10.41
C GLY A 718 -14.81 21.45 9.64
N LYS A 719 -14.80 20.94 8.32
CA LYS A 719 -15.74 19.88 7.86
C LYS A 719 -15.95 19.99 6.35
N VAL A 720 -14.96 19.54 5.43
CA VAL A 720 -15.59 19.15 4.14
C VAL A 720 -14.49 18.60 3.23
N GLY A 721 -13.97 17.32 3.27
CA GLY A 721 -13.54 16.40 2.18
C GLY A 721 -13.28 17.12 0.87
N PHE A 722 -12.06 17.02 0.38
CA PHE A 722 -11.92 17.51 -1.01
C PHE A 722 -13.16 18.27 -1.45
N ALA A 723 -14.12 18.58 -0.45
CA ALA A 723 -15.46 19.13 -0.65
C ALA A 723 -15.49 20.57 -0.12
N ASN A 724 -14.51 21.35 -0.47
CA ASN A 724 -14.81 22.79 -0.62
C ASN A 724 -13.58 23.51 -1.17
N ALA A 725 -13.04 23.22 -2.40
CA ALA A 725 -12.33 24.29 -3.13
C ALA A 725 -12.75 25.68 -2.64
N ASP A 726 -12.39 26.10 -1.36
CA ASP A 726 -12.79 27.45 -0.89
C ASP A 726 -11.91 28.52 -1.54
N VAL A 727 -12.61 29.66 -1.93
CA VAL A 727 -12.81 31.00 -2.53
C VAL A 727 -11.65 31.91 -2.07
N TYR A 728 -10.65 32.07 -3.00
CA TYR A 728 -9.81 33.24 -2.61
C TYR A 728 -10.12 34.44 -3.52
N ASN A 729 -10.44 35.65 -2.77
CA ASN A 729 -10.46 37.05 -3.26
C ASN A 729 -9.21 37.81 -2.79
N SER A 730 -7.83 37.13 -3.11
CA SER A 730 -6.72 37.91 -2.50
C SER A 730 -5.76 38.39 -3.58
N SER A 731 -5.39 39.72 -3.74
CA SER A 731 -4.33 40.36 -4.54
C SER A 731 -3.12 39.43 -4.72
N THR A 732 -2.76 38.40 -3.91
CA THR A 732 -1.64 37.44 -3.96
C THR A 732 -1.94 36.29 -4.93
N LEU A 733 -3.24 35.78 -5.15
CA LEU A 733 -3.61 34.76 -6.15
C LEU A 733 -3.66 35.35 -7.56
N ASN A 734 -3.83 36.75 -7.60
CA ASN A 734 -3.75 37.48 -8.88
C ASN A 734 -2.31 37.53 -9.41
N ALA A 735 -1.27 37.57 -8.56
CA ALA A 735 0.15 37.55 -8.93
C ALA A 735 0.62 36.12 -9.26
N ALA A 736 0.17 35.02 -8.50
CA ALA A 736 0.46 33.60 -8.82
C ALA A 736 -0.17 33.18 -10.14
N MET A 737 -1.05 33.97 -10.66
CA MET A 737 -1.79 33.76 -11.92
C MET A 737 -1.00 34.32 -13.10
N VAL A 738 -0.09 35.30 -12.95
CA VAL A 738 0.76 35.81 -14.06
C VAL A 738 1.97 34.89 -14.24
N ASN A 739 2.23 33.98 -13.27
CA ASN A 739 3.53 33.27 -13.38
C ASN A 739 3.31 31.75 -13.30
N SER A 740 2.10 31.19 -13.97
CA SER A 740 1.91 29.71 -13.90
C SER A 740 2.72 29.02 -15.00
N SER A 741 3.14 27.85 -14.62
CA SER A 741 4.00 27.10 -15.57
C SER A 741 3.19 26.59 -16.77
N SER A 742 1.85 26.22 -16.56
CA SER A 742 1.00 25.78 -17.68
C SER A 742 -0.42 26.31 -17.48
N THR A 743 -0.99 26.86 -18.69
CA THR A 743 -2.37 27.38 -18.60
C THR A 743 -3.20 26.84 -19.77
N THR A 744 -4.43 26.30 -19.30
CA THR A 744 -5.36 25.88 -20.38
C THR A 744 -6.74 26.49 -20.09
N VAL A 745 -7.34 26.99 -21.21
CA VAL A 745 -8.70 27.58 -21.08
C VAL A 745 -9.69 26.72 -21.86
N VAL A 746 -10.65 26.30 -21.03
CA VAL A 746 -11.61 25.42 -21.73
C VAL A 746 -13.03 25.95 -21.48
N ASN A 747 -13.77 26.03 -22.63
CA ASN A 747 -15.20 26.39 -22.51
C ASN A 747 -16.06 25.14 -22.25
N GLN A 748 -16.57 25.14 -21.10
CA GLN A 748 -17.33 23.92 -20.70
C GLN A 748 -18.61 23.78 -21.54
N GLY A 749 -19.19 24.90 -22.10
CA GLY A 749 -20.37 24.82 -23.00
C GLY A 749 -20.10 24.00 -24.25
N VAL A 750 -18.78 23.90 -24.55
CA VAL A 750 -18.44 23.15 -25.79
C VAL A 750 -17.97 21.74 -25.42
N GLU A 751 -17.21 21.56 -24.37
CA GLU A 751 -16.56 20.26 -24.06
C GLU A 751 -17.42 19.46 -23.06
N GLY A 752 -18.56 20.30 -22.47
CA GLY A 752 -19.36 19.64 -21.40
C GLY A 752 -18.57 19.50 -20.10
N MET A 753 -17.64 18.39 -20.01
CA MET A 753 -16.76 18.20 -18.84
C MET A 753 -15.30 18.42 -19.26
N VAL A 754 -14.64 19.22 -18.35
CA VAL A 754 -13.22 19.50 -18.66
C VAL A 754 -12.34 18.37 -18.11
N GLU A 755 -11.37 17.88 -19.03
CA GLU A 755 -10.47 16.79 -18.61
C GLU A 755 -9.01 17.23 -18.75
N ILE A 756 -8.32 17.02 -17.63
CA ILE A 756 -6.89 17.42 -17.70
C ILE A 756 -6.06 16.29 -17.09
N GLU A 757 -4.82 16.17 -17.67
CA GLU A 757 -3.84 15.21 -17.11
C GLU A 757 -2.65 16.00 -16.54
N VAL A 758 -2.48 15.73 -15.24
CA VAL A 758 -1.36 16.42 -14.56
C VAL A 758 -0.12 15.51 -14.57
N PRO A 759 1.03 16.04 -15.14
CA PRO A 759 2.25 15.22 -15.23
C PRO A 759 2.93 15.06 -13.86
N TYR A 760 3.71 13.94 -13.77
CA TYR A 760 4.50 13.67 -12.55
C TYR A 760 5.83 14.41 -12.61
N TYR A 761 5.88 15.68 -12.22
CA TYR A 761 7.14 16.46 -12.18
C TYR A 761 7.73 16.41 -10.77
N ASN A 762 8.64 15.43 -10.68
CA ASN A 762 9.29 15.27 -9.35
C ASN A 762 10.80 15.06 -9.53
N SER A 763 11.55 15.54 -8.55
CA SER A 763 13.03 15.39 -8.66
C SER A 763 13.46 13.98 -8.26
N SER A 764 12.54 13.24 -7.62
CA SER A 764 12.87 11.84 -7.27
C SER A 764 12.11 10.86 -8.18
N HIS A 765 12.70 9.60 -8.28
CA HIS A 765 12.08 8.60 -9.18
C HIS A 765 10.88 7.91 -8.51
N LEU A 766 10.66 8.12 -7.13
CA LEU A 766 9.46 7.68 -6.38
C LEU A 766 9.05 8.75 -5.38
N THR A 767 7.73 8.65 -5.16
CA THR A 767 7.23 9.60 -4.14
C THR A 767 6.61 8.80 -2.99
N PRO A 768 7.05 9.20 -1.77
CA PRO A 768 6.42 8.50 -0.64
C PRO A 768 4.91 8.76 -0.57
N SER A 769 4.20 7.70 -0.30
CA SER A 769 2.73 7.81 -0.20
C SER A 769 2.35 8.02 1.27
N ASN A 770 2.21 9.28 1.68
CA ASN A 770 1.93 9.58 3.11
C ASN A 770 0.42 9.72 3.34
N VAL A 771 0.10 9.28 4.61
CA VAL A 771 -1.31 9.45 5.01
C VAL A 771 -1.39 10.60 6.02
N PRO A 772 -2.28 11.61 5.67
CA PRO A 772 -2.37 12.77 6.57
C PRO A 772 -3.05 12.40 7.90
N ASN A 773 -2.64 13.07 9.07
CA ASN A 773 -3.39 12.91 10.35
C ASN A 773 -4.80 13.51 10.26
N ILE A 774 -5.58 13.02 11.25
CA ILE A 774 -6.94 13.59 11.27
C ILE A 774 -6.85 15.11 11.50
N GLY A 775 -7.50 15.89 10.47
CA GLY A 775 -7.53 17.37 10.70
C GLY A 775 -6.36 18.06 9.99
N ASP A 776 -5.26 17.12 9.53
CA ASP A 776 -4.15 17.74 8.77
C ASP A 776 -4.61 18.19 7.37
N PRO A 777 -3.99 19.42 6.98
CA PRO A 777 -4.31 19.81 5.60
C PRO A 777 -3.82 18.77 4.58
N LEU A 778 -4.62 18.53 3.57
CA LEU A 778 -4.30 17.56 2.49
C LEU A 778 -3.16 18.07 1.62
N ILE A 779 -2.83 19.46 1.91
CA ILE A 779 -1.61 20.02 1.27
C ILE A 779 -0.57 20.31 2.36
N ASP A 780 0.38 19.36 2.56
CA ASP A 780 1.36 19.63 3.64
C ASP A 780 2.65 20.21 3.04
N ILE A 781 2.80 21.59 2.90
CA ILE A 781 3.95 22.31 2.31
C ILE A 781 5.19 22.11 3.21
N ASP A 782 4.97 21.88 4.58
CA ASP A 782 6.09 21.74 5.54
C ASP A 782 6.71 20.34 5.46
N SER A 783 5.90 19.27 5.10
CA SER A 783 6.43 17.91 4.84
C SER A 783 7.03 17.80 3.44
N GLN A 784 6.44 18.64 2.42
CA GLN A 784 6.97 18.69 1.03
C GLN A 784 8.24 19.54 0.98
N ALA A 785 8.38 20.54 1.95
CA ALA A 785 9.58 21.42 2.04
C ALA A 785 10.61 20.79 2.98
N THR A 786 10.24 19.82 3.94
CA THR A 786 11.15 19.32 5.00
C THR A 786 11.40 17.82 4.77
N SER A 787 10.60 17.10 3.75
CA SER A 787 10.80 15.64 3.59
C SER A 787 11.85 15.39 2.50
N GLU A 788 13.09 15.66 2.77
CA GLU A 788 14.31 15.17 2.09
C GLU A 788 14.24 15.40 0.58
N GLY A 789 14.02 16.74 0.06
CA GLY A 789 14.45 17.07 -1.31
C GLY A 789 13.40 16.67 -2.36
N THR A 790 12.04 16.39 -1.99
CA THR A 790 11.08 16.09 -3.08
C THR A 790 10.52 17.41 -3.64
N TYR A 791 11.07 17.84 -4.75
CA TYR A 791 10.34 18.90 -5.46
C TYR A 791 8.82 18.73 -5.31
N PRO A 792 8.12 19.78 -4.73
CA PRO A 792 6.68 19.60 -4.53
C PRO A 792 5.95 19.25 -5.83
N LEU A 793 5.11 18.18 -5.70
CA LEU A 793 4.27 17.78 -6.85
C LEU A 793 3.36 18.94 -7.28
N PRO A 794 3.03 18.93 -8.58
CA PRO A 794 2.27 20.06 -9.15
C PRO A 794 0.91 20.24 -8.45
N MET A 795 0.50 21.60 -8.32
CA MET A 795 -0.84 21.96 -7.83
C MET A 795 -1.66 22.62 -8.94
N LEU A 796 -3.07 22.50 -8.76
CA LEU A 796 -3.91 23.07 -9.83
C LEU A 796 -4.74 24.22 -9.25
N LEU A 797 -4.77 25.28 -10.11
CA LEU A 797 -5.74 26.37 -9.85
C LEU A 797 -6.82 26.39 -10.93
N ILE A 798 -8.09 26.23 -10.38
CA ILE A 798 -9.20 26.12 -11.36
C ILE A 798 -10.21 27.24 -11.04
N GLY A 799 -10.47 28.01 -12.07
CA GLY A 799 -11.45 29.09 -11.83
C GLY A 799 -11.87 29.74 -13.15
N THR A 800 -12.63 30.79 -13.00
CA THR A 800 -13.07 31.50 -14.22
C THR A 800 -12.67 32.98 -14.11
N ASN A 801 -12.45 33.69 -15.28
CA ASN A 801 -12.21 35.15 -15.27
C ASN A 801 -13.44 35.89 -14.74
N PRO A 802 -13.29 37.16 -14.07
CA PRO A 802 -14.43 37.87 -13.49
C PRO A 802 -15.64 37.89 -14.45
N LEU A 803 -16.68 37.14 -13.99
CA LEU A 803 -17.93 37.15 -14.79
C LEU A 803 -18.58 38.53 -14.71
N PRO A 804 -18.71 39.32 -15.88
CA PRO A 804 -19.47 40.58 -15.78
C PRO A 804 -20.87 40.36 -15.20
N ARG A 805 -21.24 40.83 -13.89
CA ARG A 805 -22.65 40.81 -13.40
C ARG A 805 -23.58 41.46 -14.42
N GLN A 806 -23.76 40.87 -15.69
CA GLN A 806 -24.70 41.71 -16.50
C GLN A 806 -26.06 41.77 -15.81
N LEU A 807 -26.32 42.71 -14.87
CA LEU A 807 -27.70 43.12 -14.48
C LEU A 807 -28.58 43.35 -15.71
N ARG A 808 -29.26 42.26 -16.20
CA ARG A 808 -30.15 42.73 -17.29
C ARG A 808 -31.53 43.07 -16.72
N ILE A 809 -31.83 44.44 -16.58
CA ILE A 809 -33.06 45.07 -16.07
C ILE A 809 -33.98 45.37 -17.26
N ALA A 810 -35.19 44.39 -17.31
CA ALA A 810 -36.17 45.27 -18.01
C ALA A 810 -37.59 44.85 -17.62
N SER A 811 -38.73 45.70 -17.59
CA SER A 811 -39.98 46.24 -17.06
C SER A 811 -41.20 45.58 -17.74
N THR A 812 -42.31 44.71 -16.91
CA THR A 812 -43.68 45.10 -16.52
C THR A 812 -44.28 44.06 -15.60
N ALA A 813 -45.37 44.44 -14.71
CA ALA A 813 -46.30 44.84 -13.64
C ALA A 813 -47.20 43.65 -13.29
N GLU A 814 -46.51 42.26 -13.21
CA GLU A 814 -47.52 41.45 -12.47
C GLU A 814 -46.90 40.14 -12.03
N HIS A 815 -45.66 40.25 -11.39
CA HIS A 815 -45.21 39.00 -10.71
C HIS A 815 -43.89 39.27 -9.98
N ASN A 816 -43.90 39.18 -8.57
CA ASN A 816 -42.77 39.20 -7.62
C ASN A 816 -41.42 38.98 -8.33
N ALA A 817 -40.58 40.02 -8.66
CA ALA A 817 -39.25 40.29 -9.24
C ALA A 817 -38.17 39.58 -8.39
N GLN A 818 -37.49 38.46 -8.96
CA GLN A 818 -36.28 37.93 -8.27
C GLN A 818 -35.00 38.47 -8.94
N VAL A 819 -34.22 39.52 -8.36
CA VAL A 819 -32.86 39.94 -8.76
C VAL A 819 -31.86 38.85 -8.36
N TYR A 820 -31.13 38.31 -9.50
CA TYR A 820 -30.11 37.27 -9.20
C TYR A 820 -28.82 37.94 -8.74
N LYS A 821 -28.62 38.18 -7.43
CA LYS A 821 -27.52 38.97 -6.81
C LYS A 821 -26.38 38.03 -6.39
N THR A 822 -26.36 36.75 -7.00
CA THR A 822 -25.07 36.14 -6.59
C THR A 822 -24.81 34.91 -7.45
N GLU A 823 -23.82 34.98 -8.50
CA GLU A 823 -23.37 33.85 -9.34
C GLU A 823 -22.29 33.04 -8.62
N ALA A 824 -22.70 31.84 -8.01
CA ALA A 824 -21.63 30.96 -7.47
C ALA A 824 -21.19 29.93 -8.51
N LEU A 825 -19.76 29.87 -8.70
CA LEU A 825 -19.21 28.77 -9.51
C LEU A 825 -19.04 27.51 -8.64
N THR A 826 -19.79 26.48 -9.08
CA THR A 826 -19.61 25.19 -8.38
C THR A 826 -18.88 24.19 -9.30
N CYS A 827 -17.77 23.67 -8.74
CA CYS A 827 -17.01 22.66 -9.51
C CYS A 827 -17.01 21.31 -8.77
N ASN A 828 -17.35 20.28 -9.59
CA ASN A 828 -17.23 18.91 -9.06
C ASN A 828 -15.98 18.24 -9.66
N PHE A 829 -15.23 17.60 -8.75
CA PHE A 829 -13.94 17.07 -9.22
C PHE A 829 -13.95 15.54 -9.18
N TYR A 830 -13.35 14.99 -10.22
CA TYR A 830 -13.16 13.52 -10.30
C TYR A 830 -11.69 13.22 -10.61
N ARG A 831 -11.30 12.10 -9.98
CA ARG A 831 -9.86 11.82 -10.12
C ARG A 831 -9.66 10.37 -10.56
N ALA A 832 -8.59 10.22 -11.46
CA ALA A 832 -8.23 8.87 -11.90
C ALA A 832 -6.72 8.83 -12.21
N ALA A 833 -6.18 7.65 -12.14
CA ALA A 833 -4.73 7.51 -12.45
C ALA A 833 -4.47 7.61 -13.96
N SER A 834 -3.34 8.30 -14.31
CA SER A 834 -2.92 8.31 -15.74
C SER A 834 -2.32 6.96 -16.13
N ASP A 835 -1.98 6.84 -17.43
CA ASP A 835 -1.51 5.52 -17.90
C ASP A 835 -0.15 5.18 -17.27
N ASP A 836 0.65 6.10 -16.91
CA ASP A 836 2.01 5.83 -16.38
C ASP A 836 2.01 5.85 -14.85
N TYR A 837 0.76 5.97 -14.17
CA TYR A 837 0.71 5.98 -12.68
C TYR A 837 0.80 4.55 -12.12
N SER A 838 1.57 4.41 -11.01
CA SER A 838 1.66 3.07 -10.39
C SER A 838 2.10 3.22 -8.92
N TYR A 839 1.55 2.22 -8.07
CA TYR A 839 2.04 2.11 -6.69
C TYR A 839 3.20 1.12 -6.59
N HIS A 840 4.07 1.43 -5.50
CA HIS A 840 5.23 0.53 -5.41
C HIS A 840 5.48 0.16 -3.93
N TYR A 841 5.81 -1.12 -3.74
CA TYR A 841 6.27 -1.72 -2.47
C TYR A 841 5.13 -1.85 -1.46
N PHE A 842 4.57 -3.06 -1.37
CA PHE A 842 3.47 -3.34 -0.42
C PHE A 842 4.01 -3.35 1.02
N ILE A 843 3.35 -2.62 1.93
CA ILE A 843 3.97 -2.47 3.28
C ILE A 843 3.02 -3.03 4.33
N GLY A 844 1.78 -3.40 3.98
CA GLY A 844 0.88 -4.04 4.96
C GLY A 844 -0.49 -3.37 4.96
N VAL A 845 -1.45 -4.01 5.72
CA VAL A 845 -2.84 -3.50 5.71
C VAL A 845 -3.03 -2.62 6.94
N PRO A 846 -3.67 -1.46 6.72
CA PRO A 846 -3.88 -0.51 7.82
C PRO A 846 -5.10 -0.88 8.68
N THR A 847 -5.17 -0.28 9.89
CA THR A 847 -6.43 -0.46 10.67
C THR A 847 -7.60 0.24 9.96
N MET A 848 -8.84 -0.32 10.21
CA MET A 848 -10.03 0.23 9.51
C MET A 848 -11.03 0.72 10.56
N ILE A 849 -11.86 1.71 10.21
CA ILE A 849 -12.94 2.18 11.12
C ILE A 849 -14.28 2.11 10.39
N TYR A 850 -15.32 1.92 11.25
CA TYR A 850 -16.68 1.87 10.66
C TYR A 850 -17.00 3.22 9.99
N ARG A 851 -17.59 2.97 8.82
CA ARG A 851 -18.08 4.21 8.16
C ARG A 851 -19.40 4.67 8.81
N PRO A 852 -19.45 6.00 9.35
CA PRO A 852 -20.73 6.43 9.93
C PRO A 852 -21.85 6.47 8.88
N SER A 853 -23.10 5.92 9.18
CA SER A 853 -24.27 5.95 8.26
C SER A 853 -24.51 7.37 7.72
N VAL A 854 -24.47 7.49 6.34
CA VAL A 854 -24.83 8.78 5.71
C VAL A 854 -26.17 9.27 6.27
N ALA A 855 -26.21 10.15 7.35
CA ALA A 855 -27.46 10.77 7.85
C ALA A 855 -28.48 10.97 6.73
N SER A 856 -29.50 10.04 6.42
CA SER A 856 -30.80 10.12 5.72
C SER A 856 -31.20 11.58 5.45
N ASP A 857 -30.29 12.61 5.74
CA ASP A 857 -30.84 13.96 5.49
C ASP A 857 -30.41 14.47 4.12
N TYR A 858 -29.93 13.64 3.16
CA TYR A 858 -29.50 14.21 1.86
C TYR A 858 -30.60 13.99 0.81
N TYR A 859 -31.83 13.40 1.25
CA TYR A 859 -32.94 13.29 0.28
C TYR A 859 -34.23 13.76 0.94
N LYS A 860 -34.26 14.80 1.77
CA LYS A 860 -35.67 15.23 2.04
C LYS A 860 -36.09 16.30 1.01
N PRO A 861 -36.88 15.88 -0.07
CA PRO A 861 -37.41 16.94 -0.93
C PRO A 861 -37.95 18.13 -0.12
N GLN A 862 -37.13 19.10 0.13
CA GLN A 862 -37.63 20.34 0.79
C GLN A 862 -39.01 20.72 0.25
N ASN A 863 -40.15 20.22 0.80
CA ASN A 863 -41.47 20.86 0.56
C ASN A 863 -41.35 22.39 0.52
#